data_AF-A0A816HAN6-F1
#
_entry.id   AF-A0A816HAN6-F1
#
_cell.length_a   1.000
_cell.length_b   1.000
_cell.length_c   1.000
_cell.angle_alpha   90.00
_cell.angle_beta   90.00
_cell.angle_gamma   90.00
#
_symmetry.space_group_name_H-M   'P 1'
#
loop_
_entity.id
_entity.type
_entity.pdbx_description
1 polymer ?
#
loop_
_entity_poly.entity_id
_entity_poly.type
_entity_poly.pdbx_seq_one_letter_code
_entity_poly.pdbx_strand_id
1 'polypeptide(L)'
;MIEITLMNLIELILSSPVINRANSIQQVTTIYSLIAQSARDLPSYLINNLEKLRSFISLIRCLTALLPDKALDVFKHVCRQGFDGEFDSCQSIHLFITHLQDIIKKERSTVDQNVIHRTLVKLEVEFLKDWLADNGDSYGEILSLMNQDDNDLWHYSAKFFTYIDRKLDLLVTLKENNGNLPFNDQYEQFNNFLERTKNPTFKIERLMMNRLHMNLMRDASGHEIEKQLTEYFEHFRQNLHEFQNTQKVYDIKSISMLAWLKYYAQMYGFALNVDNGADILPRIDQLLTNTATPFCSTLKLFILKQMLQISGLNLNDMRTIYTNRNVIWIKPLLERPRDQQAQNIRRVLILPTTIFECQNEFKRASEILDEVNKTNELRQLIAHCSTSQKFSYAVLCWFIQYYCRFIEPNTKVDDPFVQDIGRNLSKDIIYSFTQLGHRFLVSLCSNFSENSYFRLHPAMPLTEIHKRLVALNIVAFFISLKSLPDITYLGNIIFTNRRQMPNNYGAHLSTVCLPGMTTSDPVITQMIDVRTQIQDRLNRGVIHTGGKYIFQCSRDCPWMFYFQDCGVPNDRNTCSLCKKPIGAERHNVLIQRDPPQIQMSIDEGFRLINQYIDRYNMTARLGYHNVNTHEMSNIGEKPDHLNRPVSFRFIHFLTHSLLLFLHDRNYLTDDDMKQRFK
;
A
#
# COMPACT_ATOMS: atom_id res chain seq x y z
N MET A 1 -39.35 23.80 -35.88
CA MET A 1 -40.58 23.28 -35.25
C MET A 1 -40.33 21.91 -34.60
N ILE A 2 -39.76 20.94 -35.32
CA ILE A 2 -39.44 19.60 -34.77
C ILE A 2 -38.48 19.66 -33.57
N GLU A 3 -37.40 20.43 -33.63
CA GLU A 3 -36.45 20.62 -32.52
C GLU A 3 -37.14 21.16 -31.26
N ILE A 4 -37.93 22.23 -31.41
CA ILE A 4 -38.69 22.85 -30.31
C ILE A 4 -39.68 21.86 -29.71
N THR A 5 -40.38 21.07 -30.53
CA THR A 5 -41.30 20.04 -30.04
C THR A 5 -40.58 18.94 -29.26
N LEU A 6 -39.41 18.50 -29.74
CA LEU A 6 -38.59 17.49 -29.05
C LEU A 6 -38.02 18.04 -27.73
N MET A 7 -37.52 19.27 -27.72
CA MET A 7 -37.05 19.93 -26.50
C MET A 7 -38.18 20.10 -25.48
N ASN A 8 -39.36 20.55 -25.91
CA ASN A 8 -40.54 20.66 -25.04
C ASN A 8 -41.03 19.31 -24.52
N LEU A 9 -40.93 18.24 -25.33
CA LEU A 9 -41.23 16.88 -24.89
C LEU A 9 -40.26 16.44 -23.79
N ILE A 10 -38.96 16.70 -23.95
CA ILE A 10 -37.94 16.40 -22.94
C ILE A 10 -38.23 17.17 -21.64
N GLU A 11 -38.54 18.48 -21.70
CA GLU A 11 -38.92 19.24 -20.51
C GLU A 11 -40.17 18.69 -19.82
N LEU A 12 -41.18 18.28 -20.61
CA LEU A 12 -42.42 17.74 -20.07
C LEU A 12 -42.20 16.41 -19.34
N ILE A 13 -41.45 15.48 -19.94
CA ILE A 13 -41.21 14.15 -19.31
C ILE A 13 -40.30 14.22 -18.09
N LEU A 14 -39.42 15.24 -18.02
CA LEU A 14 -38.54 15.51 -16.88
C LEU A 14 -39.22 16.35 -15.80
N SER A 15 -40.41 16.88 -16.06
CA SER A 15 -41.13 17.72 -15.11
C SER A 15 -41.50 16.94 -13.83
N SER A 16 -41.38 17.63 -12.69
CA SER A 16 -41.74 17.08 -11.38
C SER A 16 -43.15 16.46 -11.32
N PRO A 17 -44.21 17.04 -11.94
CA PRO A 17 -45.53 16.40 -11.98
C PRO A 17 -45.55 15.04 -12.67
N VAL A 18 -44.79 14.87 -13.76
CA VAL A 18 -44.73 13.59 -14.50
C VAL A 18 -43.91 12.56 -13.72
N ILE A 19 -42.74 12.95 -13.21
CA ILE A 19 -41.88 12.07 -12.40
C ILE A 19 -42.61 11.58 -11.14
N ASN A 20 -43.35 12.45 -10.46
CA ASN A 20 -44.08 12.07 -9.24
C ASN A 20 -45.19 11.05 -9.49
N ARG A 21 -45.80 11.06 -10.69
CA ARG A 21 -46.84 10.11 -11.11
C ARG A 21 -46.28 8.77 -11.62
N ALA A 22 -44.97 8.65 -11.82
CA ALA A 22 -44.37 7.40 -12.25
C ALA A 22 -44.45 6.33 -11.16
N ASN A 23 -44.85 5.10 -11.53
CA ASN A 23 -44.99 3.98 -10.60
C ASN A 23 -43.89 2.91 -10.77
N SER A 24 -43.06 3.03 -11.81
CA SER A 24 -42.00 2.07 -12.10
C SER A 24 -40.74 2.77 -12.60
N ILE A 25 -39.63 2.57 -11.90
CA ILE A 25 -38.31 3.11 -12.31
C ILE A 25 -37.84 2.50 -13.64
N GLN A 26 -38.23 1.24 -13.92
CA GLN A 26 -37.91 0.55 -15.16
C GLN A 26 -38.63 1.20 -16.35
N GLN A 27 -39.92 1.53 -16.19
CA GLN A 27 -40.66 2.24 -17.22
C GLN A 27 -40.06 3.61 -17.53
N VAL A 28 -39.71 4.39 -16.49
CA VAL A 28 -39.03 5.68 -16.65
C VAL A 28 -37.70 5.51 -17.39
N THR A 29 -36.88 4.55 -16.98
CA THR A 29 -35.58 4.27 -17.62
C THR A 29 -35.74 3.90 -19.09
N THR A 30 -36.70 3.04 -19.42
CA THR A 30 -36.96 2.60 -20.80
C THR A 30 -37.43 3.76 -21.66
N ILE A 31 -38.40 4.56 -21.20
CA ILE A 31 -38.92 5.70 -21.94
C ILE A 31 -37.82 6.74 -22.18
N TYR A 32 -37.07 7.09 -21.14
CA TYR A 32 -35.98 8.08 -21.26
C TYR A 32 -34.89 7.56 -22.20
N SER A 33 -34.51 6.29 -22.11
CA SER A 33 -33.51 5.68 -22.99
C SER A 33 -33.97 5.63 -24.45
N LEU A 34 -35.24 5.31 -24.70
CA LEU A 34 -35.82 5.31 -26.06
C LEU A 34 -35.80 6.71 -26.67
N ILE A 35 -36.23 7.72 -25.91
CA ILE A 35 -36.23 9.11 -26.37
C ILE A 35 -34.79 9.57 -26.65
N ALA A 36 -33.86 9.27 -25.75
CA ALA A 36 -32.45 9.63 -25.92
C ALA A 36 -31.81 8.93 -27.13
N GLN A 37 -32.16 7.68 -27.40
CA GLN A 37 -31.67 6.93 -28.56
C GLN A 37 -32.27 7.48 -29.86
N SER A 38 -33.59 7.65 -29.92
CA SER A 38 -34.28 8.19 -31.09
C SER A 38 -33.85 9.62 -31.42
N ALA A 39 -33.56 10.44 -30.42
CA ALA A 39 -33.01 11.78 -30.63
C ALA A 39 -31.57 11.76 -31.17
N ARG A 40 -30.77 10.75 -30.79
CA ARG A 40 -29.38 10.59 -31.27
C ARG A 40 -29.31 10.20 -32.75
N ASP A 41 -30.30 9.44 -33.23
CA ASP A 41 -30.41 8.99 -34.62
C ASP A 41 -30.90 10.11 -35.57
N LEU A 42 -31.04 11.34 -35.06
CA LEU A 42 -31.49 12.54 -35.77
C LEU A 42 -30.35 13.58 -35.86
N PRO A 43 -29.25 13.31 -36.60
CA PRO A 43 -28.04 14.14 -36.58
C PRO A 43 -28.23 15.56 -37.18
N SER A 44 -29.31 15.78 -37.92
CA SER A 44 -29.61 17.07 -38.55
C SER A 44 -30.34 18.06 -37.63
N TYR A 45 -30.65 17.68 -36.40
CA TYR A 45 -31.46 18.47 -35.47
C TYR A 45 -30.68 18.79 -34.19
N LEU A 46 -30.70 20.05 -33.77
CA LEU A 46 -30.03 20.53 -32.57
C LEU A 46 -31.00 20.45 -31.36
N ILE A 47 -30.82 19.44 -30.52
CA ILE A 47 -31.67 19.21 -29.32
C ILE A 47 -30.83 19.52 -28.07
N ASN A 48 -30.90 20.77 -27.60
CA ASN A 48 -29.98 21.29 -26.58
C ASN A 48 -30.18 20.67 -25.19
N ASN A 49 -31.39 20.25 -24.83
CA ASN A 49 -31.68 19.64 -23.52
C ASN A 49 -31.56 18.11 -23.52
N LEU A 50 -30.92 17.52 -24.53
CA LEU A 50 -30.67 16.07 -24.55
C LEU A 50 -29.68 15.63 -23.45
N GLU A 51 -28.70 16.46 -23.10
CA GLU A 51 -27.76 16.16 -22.02
C GLU A 51 -28.45 16.16 -20.65
N LYS A 52 -29.41 17.06 -20.44
CA LYS A 52 -30.30 17.05 -19.26
C LYS A 52 -30.98 15.68 -19.09
N LEU A 53 -31.60 15.15 -20.16
CA LEU A 53 -32.22 13.81 -20.14
C LEU A 53 -31.20 12.71 -19.80
N ARG A 54 -29.95 12.81 -20.28
CA ARG A 54 -28.89 11.85 -19.97
C ARG A 54 -28.45 11.92 -18.50
N SER A 55 -28.38 13.11 -17.90
CA SER A 55 -28.14 13.28 -16.47
C SER A 55 -29.17 12.51 -15.64
N PHE A 56 -30.46 12.61 -15.99
CA PHE A 56 -31.52 11.83 -15.35
C PHE A 56 -31.34 10.32 -15.53
N ILE A 57 -31.01 9.86 -16.75
CA ILE A 57 -30.76 8.43 -17.01
C ILE A 57 -29.57 7.91 -16.19
N SER A 58 -28.48 8.68 -16.11
CA SER A 58 -27.29 8.33 -15.33
C SER A 58 -27.60 8.22 -13.83
N LEU A 59 -28.36 9.17 -13.29
CA LEU A 59 -28.83 9.12 -11.90
C LEU A 59 -29.71 7.89 -11.64
N ILE A 60 -30.69 7.62 -12.51
CA ILE A 60 -31.59 6.47 -12.36
C ILE A 60 -30.81 5.15 -12.39
N ARG A 61 -29.85 5.00 -13.32
CA ARG A 61 -29.00 3.81 -13.40
C ARG A 61 -28.16 3.63 -12.15
N CYS A 62 -27.58 4.71 -11.62
CA CYS A 62 -26.84 4.71 -10.36
C CYS A 62 -27.72 4.24 -9.20
N LEU A 63 -28.90 4.84 -9.04
CA LEU A 63 -29.84 4.51 -7.97
C LEU A 63 -30.35 3.06 -8.08
N THR A 64 -30.68 2.60 -9.29
CA THR A 64 -31.13 1.23 -9.52
C THR A 64 -30.04 0.21 -9.18
N ALA A 65 -28.77 0.54 -9.42
CA ALA A 65 -27.64 -0.33 -9.08
C ALA A 65 -27.36 -0.38 -7.56
N LEU A 66 -27.55 0.74 -6.86
CA LEU A 66 -27.21 0.85 -5.43
C LEU A 66 -28.39 0.54 -4.49
N LEU A 67 -29.62 0.74 -4.95
CA LEU A 67 -30.86 0.63 -4.18
C LEU A 67 -32.01 0.08 -5.06
N PRO A 68 -31.95 -1.18 -5.53
CA PRO A 68 -32.92 -1.71 -6.50
C PRO A 68 -34.38 -1.53 -6.07
N ASP A 69 -34.68 -1.77 -4.80
CA ASP A 69 -36.04 -1.74 -4.26
C ASP A 69 -36.55 -0.33 -3.90
N LYS A 70 -35.63 0.65 -3.75
CA LYS A 70 -35.96 2.03 -3.32
C LYS A 70 -35.57 3.09 -4.34
N ALA A 71 -35.05 2.69 -5.50
CA ALA A 71 -34.52 3.60 -6.51
C ALA A 71 -35.54 4.66 -6.94
N LEU A 72 -36.82 4.27 -7.11
CA LEU A 72 -37.88 5.20 -7.49
C LEU A 72 -38.17 6.26 -6.43
N ASP A 73 -38.22 5.86 -5.16
CA ASP A 73 -38.53 6.77 -4.05
C ASP A 73 -37.41 7.77 -3.83
N VAL A 74 -36.15 7.30 -3.86
CA VAL A 74 -34.97 8.16 -3.79
C VAL A 74 -34.89 9.08 -5.00
N PHE A 75 -35.16 8.57 -6.21
CA PHE A 75 -35.19 9.38 -7.42
C PHE A 75 -36.23 10.52 -7.32
N LYS A 76 -37.47 10.21 -6.90
CA LYS A 76 -38.51 11.22 -6.67
C LYS A 76 -38.11 12.22 -5.58
N HIS A 77 -37.49 11.76 -4.50
CA HIS A 77 -37.01 12.62 -3.42
C HIS A 77 -35.97 13.64 -3.91
N VAL A 78 -34.98 13.17 -4.66
CA VAL A 78 -33.91 14.01 -5.22
C VAL A 78 -34.48 15.04 -6.22
N CYS A 79 -35.41 14.64 -7.08
CA CYS A 79 -36.08 15.57 -8.00
C CYS A 79 -36.92 16.64 -7.25
N ARG A 80 -37.58 16.28 -6.14
CA ARG A 80 -38.32 17.24 -5.30
C ARG A 80 -37.41 18.24 -4.59
N GLN A 81 -36.17 17.86 -4.30
CA GLN A 81 -35.18 18.73 -3.69
C GLN A 81 -34.49 19.68 -4.69
N GLY A 82 -34.91 19.67 -5.97
CA GLY A 82 -34.44 20.62 -6.96
C GLY A 82 -33.41 20.06 -7.94
N PHE A 83 -33.20 18.74 -8.02
CA PHE A 83 -32.44 18.18 -9.12
C PHE A 83 -33.21 18.34 -10.44
N ASP A 84 -32.66 19.13 -11.34
CA ASP A 84 -33.19 19.40 -12.68
C ASP A 84 -32.29 18.87 -13.80
N GLY A 85 -31.20 18.17 -13.47
CA GLY A 85 -30.28 17.57 -14.43
C GLY A 85 -29.29 18.55 -15.08
N GLU A 86 -29.35 19.83 -14.70
CA GLU A 86 -28.38 20.87 -15.08
C GLU A 86 -27.60 21.31 -13.84
N PHE A 87 -26.37 21.77 -14.04
CA PHE A 87 -25.51 22.18 -12.94
C PHE A 87 -24.76 23.46 -13.32
N ASP A 88 -24.78 24.44 -12.42
CA ASP A 88 -24.14 25.74 -12.67
C ASP A 88 -22.61 25.69 -12.54
N SER A 89 -22.08 24.73 -11.76
CA SER A 89 -20.64 24.66 -11.47
C SER A 89 -20.15 23.25 -11.14
N CYS A 90 -18.85 23.03 -11.33
CA CYS A 90 -18.16 21.82 -10.88
C CYS A 90 -18.39 21.51 -9.39
N GLN A 91 -18.41 22.56 -8.55
CA GLN A 91 -18.66 22.43 -7.12
C GLN A 91 -20.10 21.99 -6.81
N SER A 92 -21.10 22.47 -7.56
CA SER A 92 -22.49 22.06 -7.37
C SER A 92 -22.69 20.57 -7.66
N ILE A 93 -22.00 20.04 -8.67
CA ILE A 93 -21.98 18.60 -8.98
C ILE A 93 -21.39 17.82 -7.81
N HIS A 94 -20.23 18.25 -7.32
CA HIS A 94 -19.58 17.57 -6.20
C HIS A 94 -20.46 17.55 -4.94
N LEU A 95 -21.05 18.69 -4.57
CA LEU A 95 -21.98 18.81 -3.44
C LEU A 95 -23.21 17.92 -3.61
N PHE A 96 -23.76 17.84 -4.83
CA PHE A 96 -24.88 16.95 -5.14
C PHE A 96 -24.50 15.48 -4.90
N ILE A 97 -23.32 15.06 -5.35
CA ILE A 97 -22.84 13.68 -5.17
C ILE A 97 -22.60 13.37 -3.68
N THR A 98 -22.03 14.29 -2.91
CA THR A 98 -21.87 14.13 -1.46
C THR A 98 -23.22 13.99 -0.75
N HIS A 99 -24.19 14.84 -1.10
CA HIS A 99 -25.54 14.75 -0.54
C HIS A 99 -26.24 13.44 -0.91
N LEU A 100 -26.08 12.99 -2.17
CA LEU A 100 -26.60 11.71 -2.63
C LEU A 100 -25.98 10.53 -1.87
N GLN A 101 -24.69 10.60 -1.57
CA GLN A 101 -24.01 9.60 -0.74
C GLN A 101 -24.64 9.50 0.66
N ASP A 102 -24.96 10.63 1.26
CA ASP A 102 -25.59 10.68 2.58
C ASP A 102 -27.01 10.13 2.58
N ILE A 103 -27.79 10.39 1.53
CA ILE A 103 -29.11 9.78 1.34
C ILE A 103 -28.97 8.25 1.24
N ILE A 104 -28.06 7.75 0.40
CA ILE A 104 -27.86 6.31 0.19
C ILE A 104 -27.38 5.62 1.49
N LYS A 105 -26.52 6.26 2.27
CA LYS A 105 -26.09 5.77 3.59
C LYS A 105 -27.27 5.67 4.57
N LYS A 106 -28.15 6.68 4.61
CA LYS A 106 -29.34 6.70 5.47
C LYS A 106 -30.34 5.59 5.12
N GLU A 107 -30.46 5.24 3.85
CA GLU A 107 -31.38 4.19 3.37
C GLU A 107 -30.95 2.75 3.74
N ARG A 108 -29.79 2.59 4.41
CA ARG A 108 -29.20 1.30 4.85
C ARG A 108 -29.05 0.30 3.70
N SER A 109 -28.41 0.70 2.60
CA SER A 109 -28.09 -0.20 1.50
C SER A 109 -27.32 -1.43 2.00
N THR A 110 -27.66 -2.62 1.47
CA THR A 110 -26.92 -3.87 1.68
C THR A 110 -25.64 -3.95 0.85
N VAL A 111 -25.41 -2.97 -0.03
CA VAL A 111 -24.26 -2.88 -0.92
C VAL A 111 -23.02 -2.41 -0.16
N ASP A 112 -21.87 -3.01 -0.47
CA ASP A 112 -20.58 -2.65 0.13
C ASP A 112 -20.24 -1.15 -0.06
N GLN A 113 -19.67 -0.52 0.97
CA GLN A 113 -19.35 0.92 0.95
C GLN A 113 -18.39 1.30 -0.18
N ASN A 114 -17.46 0.42 -0.57
CA ASN A 114 -16.56 0.71 -1.69
C ASN A 114 -17.29 0.66 -3.03
N VAL A 115 -18.31 -0.20 -3.16
CA VAL A 115 -19.14 -0.27 -4.36
C VAL A 115 -20.02 0.97 -4.47
N ILE A 116 -20.59 1.44 -3.36
CA ILE A 116 -21.33 2.71 -3.28
C ILE A 116 -20.43 3.87 -3.72
N HIS A 117 -19.26 4.00 -3.10
CA HIS A 117 -18.30 5.05 -3.41
C HIS A 117 -17.88 5.03 -4.89
N ARG A 118 -17.45 3.89 -5.42
CA ARG A 118 -17.04 3.77 -6.83
C ARG A 118 -18.16 4.08 -7.81
N THR A 119 -19.40 3.73 -7.49
CA THR A 119 -20.56 3.98 -8.36
C THR A 119 -20.94 5.46 -8.35
N LEU A 120 -20.83 6.13 -7.20
CA LEU A 120 -21.04 7.58 -7.09
C LEU A 120 -19.94 8.37 -7.80
N VAL A 121 -18.68 7.98 -7.67
CA VAL A 121 -17.59 8.61 -8.44
C VAL A 121 -17.82 8.44 -9.94
N LYS A 122 -18.35 7.30 -10.42
CA LYS A 122 -18.72 7.15 -11.84
C LYS A 122 -19.83 8.11 -12.26
N LEU A 123 -20.83 8.31 -11.40
CA LEU A 123 -21.93 9.24 -11.66
C LEU A 123 -21.42 10.69 -11.73
N GLU A 124 -20.58 11.08 -10.76
CA GLU A 124 -19.92 12.38 -10.73
C GLU A 124 -19.13 12.64 -12.02
N VAL A 125 -18.42 11.63 -12.51
CA VAL A 125 -17.66 11.72 -13.76
C VAL A 125 -18.56 11.95 -14.98
N GLU A 126 -19.75 11.32 -15.04
CA GLU A 126 -20.68 11.58 -16.15
C GLU A 126 -21.22 13.01 -16.10
N PHE A 127 -21.63 13.50 -14.92
CA PHE A 127 -22.10 14.88 -14.78
C PHE A 127 -21.00 15.90 -15.12
N LEU A 128 -19.79 15.70 -14.61
CA LEU A 128 -18.66 16.57 -14.93
C LEU A 128 -18.31 16.52 -16.42
N LYS A 129 -18.43 15.36 -17.08
CA LYS A 129 -18.20 15.23 -18.52
C LYS A 129 -19.21 16.04 -19.34
N ASP A 130 -20.48 15.96 -18.97
CA ASP A 130 -21.56 16.64 -19.68
C ASP A 130 -21.48 18.15 -19.41
N TRP A 131 -21.25 18.57 -18.17
CA TRP A 131 -21.02 19.97 -17.80
C TRP A 131 -19.83 20.61 -18.52
N LEU A 132 -18.72 19.85 -18.67
CA LEU A 132 -17.54 20.32 -19.37
C LEU A 132 -17.76 20.49 -20.88
N ALA A 133 -18.72 19.78 -21.48
CA ALA A 133 -19.06 19.97 -22.89
C ALA A 133 -19.56 21.41 -23.15
N ASP A 134 -20.33 21.96 -22.21
CA ASP A 134 -20.91 23.31 -22.29
C ASP A 134 -19.99 24.38 -21.65
N ASN A 135 -19.12 23.99 -20.71
CA ASN A 135 -18.25 24.88 -19.94
C ASN A 135 -16.76 24.60 -20.21
N GLY A 136 -16.39 24.44 -21.48
CA GLY A 136 -15.05 24.02 -21.87
C GLY A 136 -13.92 24.89 -21.32
N ASP A 137 -14.16 26.19 -21.12
CA ASP A 137 -13.22 27.16 -20.54
C ASP A 137 -12.94 26.98 -19.05
N SER A 138 -13.73 26.16 -18.35
CA SER A 138 -13.62 25.97 -16.91
C SER A 138 -12.95 24.65 -16.50
N TYR A 139 -12.19 23.99 -17.41
CA TYR A 139 -11.52 22.72 -17.09
C TYR A 139 -10.55 22.79 -15.89
N GLY A 140 -10.04 23.98 -15.54
CA GLY A 140 -9.20 24.19 -14.36
C GLY A 140 -9.91 23.86 -13.03
N GLU A 141 -11.23 23.99 -12.98
CA GLU A 141 -12.03 23.60 -11.80
C GLU A 141 -12.01 22.09 -11.59
N ILE A 142 -12.07 21.31 -12.68
CA ILE A 142 -12.00 19.85 -12.63
C ILE A 142 -10.60 19.40 -12.19
N LEU A 143 -9.55 20.05 -12.68
CA LEU A 143 -8.18 19.77 -12.23
C LEU A 143 -8.02 20.02 -10.73
N SER A 144 -8.62 21.11 -10.23
CA SER A 144 -8.62 21.44 -8.81
C SER A 144 -9.36 20.41 -7.97
N LEU A 145 -10.54 19.98 -8.42
CA LEU A 145 -11.33 18.94 -7.76
C LEU A 145 -10.60 17.58 -7.75
N MET A 146 -10.01 17.17 -8.87
CA MET A 146 -9.22 15.93 -8.98
C MET A 146 -7.97 15.92 -8.10
N ASN A 147 -7.40 17.10 -7.83
CA ASN A 147 -6.19 17.22 -7.02
C ASN A 147 -6.46 17.15 -5.50
N GLN A 148 -7.71 17.26 -5.06
CA GLN A 148 -8.06 17.08 -3.64
C GLN A 148 -7.69 15.66 -3.16
N ASP A 149 -7.22 15.56 -1.91
CA ASP A 149 -6.73 14.30 -1.33
C ASP A 149 -7.87 13.29 -1.12
N ASP A 150 -9.05 13.77 -0.70
CA ASP A 150 -10.23 12.94 -0.42
C ASP A 150 -11.05 12.61 -1.67
N ASN A 151 -10.59 13.03 -2.86
CA ASN A 151 -11.30 12.87 -4.11
C ASN A 151 -10.68 11.78 -5.01
N ASP A 152 -11.52 10.82 -5.41
CA ASP A 152 -11.14 9.65 -6.21
C ASP A 152 -11.40 9.79 -7.73
N LEU A 153 -11.79 10.98 -8.21
CA LEU A 153 -12.01 11.26 -9.64
C LEU A 153 -10.80 10.93 -10.53
N TRP A 154 -9.60 10.90 -9.95
CA TRP A 154 -8.38 10.49 -10.65
C TRP A 154 -8.45 9.08 -11.28
N HIS A 155 -9.29 8.18 -10.74
CA HIS A 155 -9.53 6.85 -11.32
C HIS A 155 -10.11 6.91 -12.74
N TYR A 156 -10.85 7.98 -13.06
CA TYR A 156 -11.48 8.20 -14.37
C TYR A 156 -10.87 9.39 -15.12
N SER A 157 -9.69 9.83 -14.68
CA SER A 157 -8.93 10.95 -15.23
C SER A 157 -8.77 10.92 -16.75
N ALA A 158 -8.71 9.72 -17.36
CA ALA A 158 -8.58 9.56 -18.81
C ALA A 158 -9.69 10.30 -19.59
N LYS A 159 -10.93 10.36 -19.09
CA LYS A 159 -12.03 11.08 -19.76
C LYS A 159 -11.77 12.58 -19.79
N PHE A 160 -11.43 13.17 -18.65
CA PHE A 160 -11.15 14.60 -18.52
C PHE A 160 -9.89 15.00 -19.29
N PHE A 161 -8.79 14.26 -19.16
CA PHE A 161 -7.57 14.56 -19.89
C PHE A 161 -7.74 14.39 -21.40
N THR A 162 -8.64 13.53 -21.88
CA THR A 162 -8.95 13.47 -23.33
C THR A 162 -9.64 14.74 -23.82
N TYR A 163 -10.54 15.29 -23.01
CA TYR A 163 -11.18 16.56 -23.33
C TYR A 163 -10.16 17.70 -23.30
N ILE A 164 -9.37 17.80 -22.24
CA ILE A 164 -8.33 18.83 -22.08
C ILE A 164 -7.31 18.76 -23.21
N ASP A 165 -6.85 17.54 -23.57
CA ASP A 165 -5.95 17.29 -24.69
C ASP A 165 -6.53 17.80 -26.02
N ARG A 166 -7.80 17.50 -26.31
CA ARG A 166 -8.49 18.01 -27.53
C ARG A 166 -8.65 19.52 -27.53
N LYS A 167 -8.94 20.11 -26.38
CA LYS A 167 -9.16 21.55 -26.26
C LYS A 167 -7.87 22.34 -26.45
N LEU A 168 -6.79 21.84 -25.86
CA LEU A 168 -5.46 22.47 -25.89
C LEU A 168 -4.61 21.99 -27.07
N ASP A 169 -5.16 21.08 -27.89
CA ASP A 169 -4.48 20.42 -29.01
C ASP A 169 -3.08 19.87 -28.66
N LEU A 170 -2.94 19.34 -27.44
CA LEU A 170 -1.62 19.06 -26.85
C LEU A 170 -0.92 17.93 -27.57
N LEU A 171 -1.60 16.81 -27.80
CA LEU A 171 -1.00 15.65 -28.46
C LEU A 171 -0.58 15.98 -29.89
N VAL A 172 -1.38 16.74 -30.64
CA VAL A 172 -1.07 17.12 -32.02
C VAL A 172 0.14 18.05 -32.02
N THR A 173 0.09 19.13 -31.24
CA THR A 173 1.21 20.07 -31.12
C THR A 173 2.48 19.38 -30.65
N LEU A 174 2.38 18.46 -29.69
CA LEU A 174 3.51 17.67 -29.18
C LEU A 174 4.14 16.81 -30.27
N LYS A 175 3.32 16.17 -31.12
CA LYS A 175 3.82 15.35 -32.25
C LYS A 175 4.49 16.20 -33.31
N GLU A 176 3.85 17.29 -33.73
CA GLU A 176 4.38 18.18 -34.77
C GLU A 176 5.70 18.84 -34.35
N ASN A 177 5.87 19.10 -33.05
CA ASN A 177 7.05 19.76 -32.51
C ASN A 177 7.99 18.82 -31.75
N ASN A 178 7.86 17.50 -31.93
CA ASN A 178 8.75 16.50 -31.34
C ASN A 178 9.00 16.69 -29.83
N GLY A 179 7.94 16.95 -29.06
CA GLY A 179 8.01 17.11 -27.60
C GLY A 179 8.28 18.53 -27.10
N ASN A 180 8.72 19.45 -27.96
CA ASN A 180 8.94 20.85 -27.57
C ASN A 180 7.68 21.68 -27.82
N LEU A 181 6.90 21.95 -26.77
CA LEU A 181 5.72 22.80 -26.92
C LEU A 181 6.11 24.28 -27.06
N PRO A 182 5.62 24.98 -28.10
CA PRO A 182 5.79 26.43 -28.22
C PRO A 182 5.02 27.15 -27.10
N PHE A 183 5.41 28.39 -26.82
CA PHE A 183 4.62 29.24 -25.94
C PHE A 183 3.28 29.54 -26.60
N ASN A 184 2.18 29.26 -25.90
CA ASN A 184 0.83 29.50 -26.35
C ASN A 184 -0.03 29.91 -25.15
N ASP A 185 -0.75 31.03 -25.29
CA ASP A 185 -1.61 31.60 -24.24
C ASP A 185 -2.72 30.63 -23.80
N GLN A 186 -3.12 29.70 -24.68
CA GLN A 186 -4.08 28.63 -24.34
C GLN A 186 -3.60 27.73 -23.19
N TYR A 187 -2.28 27.63 -22.98
CA TYR A 187 -1.70 26.82 -21.91
C TYR A 187 -1.65 27.54 -20.57
N GLU A 188 -1.90 28.85 -20.53
CA GLU A 188 -1.70 29.68 -19.36
C GLU A 188 -2.58 29.22 -18.19
N GLN A 189 -3.84 28.88 -18.44
CA GLN A 189 -4.75 28.37 -17.40
C GLN A 189 -4.23 27.08 -16.76
N PHE A 190 -3.65 26.15 -17.54
CA PHE A 190 -3.09 24.91 -17.02
C PHE A 190 -1.80 25.16 -16.24
N ASN A 191 -0.91 26.00 -16.77
CA ASN A 191 0.34 26.36 -16.10
C ASN A 191 0.07 27.11 -14.78
N ASN A 192 -0.86 28.06 -14.78
CA ASN A 192 -1.31 28.78 -13.59
C ASN A 192 -1.88 27.81 -12.54
N PHE A 193 -2.61 26.77 -12.96
CA PHE A 193 -3.06 25.71 -12.05
C PHE A 193 -1.88 24.95 -11.41
N LEU A 194 -0.90 24.51 -12.22
CA LEU A 194 0.27 23.77 -11.71
C LEU A 194 1.10 24.61 -10.75
N GLU A 195 1.37 25.88 -11.10
CA GLU A 195 2.17 26.80 -10.28
C GLU A 195 1.49 27.12 -8.94
N ARG A 196 0.15 27.20 -8.90
CA ARG A 196 -0.62 27.47 -7.67
C ARG A 196 -0.73 26.25 -6.76
N THR A 197 -0.88 25.06 -7.35
CA THR A 197 -1.24 23.85 -6.61
C THR A 197 -0.04 23.21 -5.91
N LYS A 198 1.17 23.30 -6.49
CA LYS A 198 2.45 22.77 -5.94
C LYS A 198 2.30 21.46 -5.17
N ASN A 199 1.61 20.47 -5.76
CA ASN A 199 1.36 19.21 -5.09
C ASN A 199 2.68 18.40 -4.98
N PRO A 200 3.15 18.03 -3.77
CA PRO A 200 4.40 17.27 -3.60
C PRO A 200 4.37 15.89 -4.28
N THR A 201 3.18 15.36 -4.58
CA THR A 201 2.99 14.05 -5.24
C THR A 201 2.94 14.15 -6.78
N PHE A 202 2.87 15.37 -7.33
CA PHE A 202 2.77 15.64 -8.77
C PHE A 202 1.62 14.86 -9.45
N LYS A 203 0.47 14.74 -8.77
CA LYS A 203 -0.65 13.86 -9.15
C LYS A 203 -1.14 14.15 -10.57
N ILE A 204 -1.46 15.42 -10.88
CA ILE A 204 -2.01 15.83 -12.18
C ILE A 204 -0.96 15.71 -13.28
N GLU A 205 0.27 16.13 -13.00
CA GLU A 205 1.41 16.09 -13.92
C GLU A 205 1.70 14.65 -14.36
N ARG A 206 1.71 13.72 -13.40
CA ARG A 206 1.93 12.29 -13.66
C ARG A 206 0.80 11.68 -14.49
N LEU A 207 -0.46 12.01 -14.19
CA LEU A 207 -1.60 11.50 -14.95
C LEU A 207 -1.58 12.02 -16.39
N MET A 208 -1.33 13.32 -16.58
CA MET A 208 -1.28 13.93 -17.91
C MET A 208 -0.09 13.41 -18.73
N MET A 209 1.12 13.35 -18.14
CA MET A 209 2.30 12.78 -18.79
C MET A 209 2.05 11.34 -19.24
N ASN A 210 1.46 10.51 -18.36
CA ASN A 210 1.16 9.12 -18.71
C ASN A 210 0.12 9.04 -19.84
N ARG A 211 -0.88 9.93 -19.87
CA ARG A 211 -1.89 9.96 -20.94
C ARG A 211 -1.27 10.30 -22.28
N LEU A 212 -0.48 11.38 -22.35
CA LEU A 212 0.24 11.79 -23.57
C LEU A 212 1.16 10.67 -24.06
N HIS A 213 1.95 10.09 -23.16
CA HIS A 213 2.83 8.96 -23.47
C HIS A 213 2.07 7.75 -24.03
N MET A 214 0.95 7.37 -23.43
CA MET A 214 0.12 6.25 -23.92
C MET A 214 -0.46 6.53 -25.32
N ASN A 215 -0.88 7.76 -25.58
CA ASN A 215 -1.39 8.15 -26.89
C ASN A 215 -0.30 8.15 -27.96
N LEU A 216 0.93 8.60 -27.63
CA LEU A 216 2.09 8.50 -28.51
C LEU A 216 2.41 7.04 -28.86
N MET A 217 2.42 6.16 -27.85
CA MET A 217 2.69 4.73 -28.05
C MET A 217 1.60 4.02 -28.85
N ARG A 218 0.33 4.43 -28.74
CA ARG A 218 -0.78 3.83 -29.49
C ARG A 218 -0.58 3.98 -31.00
N ASP A 219 -0.02 5.12 -31.41
CA ASP A 219 0.13 5.46 -32.82
C ASP A 219 1.52 5.04 -33.35
N ALA A 220 2.33 4.37 -32.53
CA ALA A 220 3.65 3.87 -32.90
C ALA A 220 3.53 2.52 -33.63
N SER A 221 4.17 2.42 -34.80
CA SER A 221 4.22 1.18 -35.57
C SER A 221 5.53 0.44 -35.28
N GLY A 222 5.43 -0.86 -34.96
CA GLY A 222 6.61 -1.70 -34.70
C GLY A 222 7.53 -1.89 -35.92
N HIS A 223 7.01 -1.63 -37.12
CA HIS A 223 7.70 -1.82 -38.40
C HIS A 223 8.55 -0.61 -38.82
N GLU A 224 8.36 0.56 -38.21
CA GLU A 224 9.07 1.81 -38.59
C GLU A 224 10.00 2.32 -37.47
N ILE A 225 10.28 1.50 -36.46
CA ILE A 225 11.03 1.91 -35.27
C ILE A 225 12.41 2.49 -35.63
N GLU A 226 13.13 1.86 -36.56
CA GLU A 226 14.44 2.35 -37.01
C GLU A 226 14.35 3.73 -37.66
N LYS A 227 13.37 3.91 -38.56
CA LYS A 227 13.12 5.18 -39.22
C LYS A 227 12.80 6.27 -38.21
N GLN A 228 11.90 6.00 -37.27
CA GLN A 228 11.50 6.95 -36.22
C GLN A 228 12.66 7.28 -35.27
N LEU A 229 13.46 6.29 -34.87
CA LEU A 229 14.64 6.54 -34.02
C LEU A 229 15.65 7.45 -34.72
N THR A 230 15.84 7.26 -36.03
CA THR A 230 16.75 8.06 -36.86
C THR A 230 16.23 9.48 -37.05
N GLU A 231 14.96 9.64 -37.46
CA GLU A 231 14.33 10.95 -37.69
C GLU A 231 14.29 11.81 -36.41
N TYR A 232 14.00 11.20 -35.26
CA TYR A 232 13.80 11.92 -34.00
C TYR A 232 15.06 12.07 -33.14
N PHE A 233 16.21 11.51 -33.53
CA PHE A 233 17.41 11.49 -32.69
C PHE A 233 17.90 12.88 -32.26
N GLU A 234 17.94 13.84 -33.19
CA GLU A 234 18.43 15.20 -32.89
C GLU A 234 17.50 15.94 -31.92
N HIS A 235 16.18 15.76 -32.08
CA HIS A 235 15.18 16.28 -31.14
C HIS A 235 15.31 15.62 -29.77
N PHE A 236 15.60 14.32 -29.71
CA PHE A 236 15.85 13.63 -28.46
C PHE A 236 17.06 14.18 -27.72
N ARG A 237 18.16 14.42 -28.43
CA ARG A 237 19.35 15.03 -27.85
C ARG A 237 19.08 16.43 -27.31
N GLN A 238 18.35 17.26 -28.07
CA GLN A 238 18.00 18.63 -27.68
C GLN A 238 17.07 18.66 -26.46
N ASN A 239 15.97 17.90 -26.49
CA ASN A 239 15.00 17.83 -25.40
C ASN A 239 15.64 17.28 -24.12
N LEU A 240 16.52 16.28 -24.23
CA LEU A 240 17.23 15.73 -23.07
C LEU A 240 18.10 16.81 -22.41
N HIS A 241 18.83 17.59 -23.20
CA HIS A 241 19.67 18.68 -22.71
C HIS A 241 18.84 19.83 -22.13
N GLU A 242 17.74 20.22 -22.77
CA GLU A 242 16.85 21.27 -22.29
C GLU A 242 16.20 20.88 -20.95
N PHE A 243 15.68 19.65 -20.85
CA PHE A 243 15.06 19.15 -19.61
C PHE A 243 16.05 19.11 -18.45
N GLN A 244 17.31 18.74 -18.69
CA GLN A 244 18.36 18.69 -17.67
C GLN A 244 18.76 20.06 -17.13
N ASN A 245 18.63 21.12 -17.94
CA ASN A 245 19.00 22.48 -17.57
C ASN A 245 17.81 23.31 -17.06
N THR A 246 16.59 22.75 -17.09
CA THR A 246 15.38 23.47 -16.71
C THR A 246 15.24 23.57 -15.19
N GLN A 247 15.12 24.80 -14.66
CA GLN A 247 14.91 25.05 -13.23
C GLN A 247 13.43 24.96 -12.81
N LYS A 248 12.49 25.09 -13.76
CA LYS A 248 11.04 25.00 -13.52
C LYS A 248 10.51 23.61 -13.89
N VAL A 249 10.14 22.81 -12.89
CA VAL A 249 9.61 21.44 -13.08
C VAL A 249 8.07 21.43 -13.28
N TYR A 250 7.41 22.59 -13.21
CA TYR A 250 5.96 22.70 -13.00
C TYR A 250 5.21 23.38 -14.16
N ASP A 251 5.46 22.97 -15.40
CA ASP A 251 4.70 23.48 -16.54
C ASP A 251 4.33 22.38 -17.55
N ILE A 252 3.36 22.69 -18.40
CA ILE A 252 2.84 21.78 -19.42
C ILE A 252 3.90 21.41 -20.47
N LYS A 253 4.87 22.32 -20.68
CA LYS A 253 6.02 22.09 -21.58
C LYS A 253 6.88 20.95 -21.03
N SER A 254 7.21 20.99 -19.75
CA SER A 254 7.98 19.95 -19.06
C SER A 254 7.25 18.61 -19.05
N ILE A 255 5.93 18.62 -18.80
CA ILE A 255 5.09 17.41 -18.85
C ILE A 255 5.15 16.76 -20.24
N SER A 256 5.01 17.57 -21.29
CA SER A 256 5.00 17.12 -22.69
C SER A 256 6.37 16.63 -23.14
N MET A 257 7.44 17.38 -22.82
CA MET A 257 8.81 16.99 -23.10
C MET A 257 9.16 15.67 -22.42
N LEU A 258 8.76 15.49 -21.15
CA LEU A 258 8.97 14.23 -20.42
C LEU A 258 8.18 13.07 -21.04
N ALA A 259 6.93 13.30 -21.46
CA ALA A 259 6.12 12.29 -22.14
C ALA A 259 6.77 11.83 -23.46
N TRP A 260 7.31 12.78 -24.23
CA TRP A 260 7.99 12.51 -25.50
C TRP A 260 9.36 11.83 -25.30
N LEU A 261 10.17 12.26 -24.33
CA LEU A 261 11.43 11.60 -23.97
C LEU A 261 11.21 10.14 -23.55
N LYS A 262 10.14 9.89 -22.78
CA LYS A 262 9.73 8.56 -22.36
C LYS A 262 9.30 7.70 -23.55
N TYR A 263 8.57 8.28 -24.49
CA TYR A 263 8.18 7.64 -25.75
C TYR A 263 9.41 7.20 -26.57
N TYR A 264 10.34 8.13 -26.84
CA TYR A 264 11.58 7.82 -27.58
C TYR A 264 12.42 6.75 -26.87
N ALA A 265 12.55 6.84 -25.54
CA ALA A 265 13.28 5.85 -24.74
C ALA A 265 12.63 4.45 -24.78
N GLN A 266 11.30 4.37 -24.82
CA GLN A 266 10.60 3.09 -24.99
C GLN A 266 10.81 2.50 -26.38
N MET A 267 10.80 3.32 -27.43
CA MET A 267 11.11 2.90 -28.81
C MET A 267 12.54 2.35 -28.92
N TYR A 268 13.50 3.03 -28.29
CA TYR A 268 14.88 2.55 -28.19
C TYR A 268 14.96 1.22 -27.43
N GLY A 269 14.25 1.08 -26.30
CA GLY A 269 14.16 -0.18 -25.55
C GLY A 269 13.59 -1.34 -26.37
N PHE A 270 12.61 -1.08 -27.24
CA PHE A 270 12.08 -2.08 -28.18
C PHE A 270 13.12 -2.46 -29.24
N ALA A 271 13.79 -1.49 -29.86
CA ALA A 271 14.83 -1.73 -30.86
C ALA A 271 15.99 -2.56 -30.31
N LEU A 272 16.40 -2.30 -29.07
CA LEU A 272 17.37 -3.11 -28.35
C LEU A 272 16.88 -4.56 -28.19
N ASN A 273 15.61 -4.77 -27.81
CA ASN A 273 15.08 -6.10 -27.58
C ASN A 273 15.04 -6.96 -28.86
N VAL A 274 14.67 -6.36 -29.99
CA VAL A 274 14.57 -7.05 -31.29
C VAL A 274 15.93 -7.23 -31.98
N ASP A 275 17.01 -6.69 -31.43
CA ASP A 275 18.35 -6.70 -32.04
C ASP A 275 18.37 -6.03 -33.41
N ASN A 276 17.69 -4.88 -33.52
CA ASN A 276 17.34 -4.30 -34.81
C ASN A 276 18.54 -3.80 -35.65
N GLY A 277 19.79 -3.99 -35.19
CA GLY A 277 21.02 -3.68 -35.96
C GLY A 277 21.20 -2.24 -36.43
N ALA A 278 20.27 -1.34 -36.12
CA ALA A 278 20.16 -0.02 -36.73
C ALA A 278 21.37 0.87 -36.41
N ASP A 279 21.86 1.57 -37.43
CA ASP A 279 23.05 2.46 -37.37
C ASP A 279 22.91 3.61 -36.36
N ILE A 280 21.68 3.93 -35.97
CA ILE A 280 21.39 4.96 -34.97
C ILE A 280 21.63 4.49 -33.52
N LEU A 281 21.59 3.17 -33.25
CA LEU A 281 21.68 2.62 -31.90
C LEU A 281 23.01 2.96 -31.20
N PRO A 282 24.19 2.89 -31.86
CA PRO A 282 25.45 3.34 -31.27
C PRO A 282 25.48 4.83 -30.90
N ARG A 283 24.82 5.70 -31.67
CA ARG A 283 24.75 7.14 -31.38
C ARG A 283 23.90 7.41 -30.14
N ILE A 284 22.78 6.70 -29.99
CA ILE A 284 21.95 6.74 -28.78
C ILE A 284 22.73 6.18 -27.58
N ASP A 285 23.48 5.09 -27.78
CA ASP A 285 24.30 4.46 -26.74
C ASP A 285 25.39 5.41 -26.21
N GLN A 286 26.07 6.14 -27.09
CA GLN A 286 27.03 7.18 -26.71
C GLN A 286 26.38 8.29 -25.87
N LEU A 287 25.21 8.78 -26.30
CA LEU A 287 24.49 9.83 -25.56
C LEU A 287 24.12 9.37 -24.15
N LEU A 288 23.63 8.14 -24.01
CA LEU A 288 23.28 7.54 -22.71
C LEU A 288 24.52 7.21 -21.88
N THR A 289 25.67 6.95 -22.48
CA THR A 289 26.89 6.63 -21.72
C THR A 289 27.33 7.78 -20.81
N ASN A 290 27.07 9.04 -21.18
CA ASN A 290 27.37 10.21 -20.36
C ASN A 290 26.45 10.31 -19.12
N THR A 291 26.97 9.95 -17.94
CA THR A 291 26.25 9.91 -16.65
C THR A 291 26.31 11.22 -15.85
N ALA A 292 26.17 12.37 -16.50
CA ALA A 292 26.35 13.65 -15.81
C ALA A 292 25.19 14.04 -14.87
N THR A 293 24.00 13.44 -15.01
CA THR A 293 22.79 13.88 -14.27
C THR A 293 21.99 12.74 -13.64
N PRO A 294 21.31 12.94 -12.49
CA PRO A 294 20.37 11.98 -11.91
C PRO A 294 19.25 11.57 -12.88
N PHE A 295 18.79 12.50 -13.73
CA PHE A 295 17.76 12.23 -14.72
C PHE A 295 18.20 11.18 -15.74
N CYS A 296 19.44 11.25 -16.25
CA CYS A 296 20.00 10.23 -17.13
C CYS A 296 19.96 8.84 -16.49
N SER A 297 20.28 8.73 -15.19
CA SER A 297 20.21 7.46 -14.46
C SER A 297 18.77 6.93 -14.38
N THR A 298 17.80 7.80 -14.10
CA THR A 298 16.37 7.43 -14.12
C THR A 298 15.91 6.97 -15.51
N LEU A 299 16.36 7.64 -16.58
CA LEU A 299 16.03 7.29 -17.95
C LEU A 299 16.58 5.90 -18.32
N LYS A 300 17.82 5.59 -17.93
CA LYS A 300 18.43 4.26 -18.11
C LYS A 300 17.65 3.16 -17.39
N LEU A 301 17.24 3.41 -16.15
CA LEU A 301 16.42 2.47 -15.38
C LEU A 301 15.04 2.27 -16.02
N PHE A 302 14.45 3.34 -16.56
CA PHE A 302 13.20 3.26 -17.32
C PHE A 302 13.37 2.38 -18.57
N ILE A 303 14.42 2.58 -19.37
CA ILE A 303 14.72 1.77 -20.56
C ILE A 303 14.90 0.30 -20.17
N LEU A 304 15.71 0.02 -19.14
CA LEU A 304 15.91 -1.34 -18.63
C LEU A 304 14.59 -2.00 -18.20
N LYS A 305 13.73 -1.26 -17.49
CA LYS A 305 12.40 -1.74 -17.10
C LYS A 305 11.53 -2.06 -18.32
N GLN A 306 11.53 -1.21 -19.35
CA GLN A 306 10.79 -1.49 -20.58
C GLN A 306 11.32 -2.75 -21.28
N MET A 307 12.63 -2.91 -21.39
CA MET A 307 13.24 -4.10 -21.98
C MET A 307 12.82 -5.38 -21.25
N LEU A 308 12.83 -5.38 -19.92
CA LEU A 308 12.36 -6.52 -19.10
C LEU A 308 10.88 -6.81 -19.34
N GLN A 309 10.05 -5.76 -19.40
CA GLN A 309 8.61 -5.89 -19.60
C GLN A 309 8.27 -6.41 -21.00
N ILE A 310 8.96 -5.94 -22.04
CA ILE A 310 8.71 -6.36 -23.44
C ILE A 310 9.21 -7.80 -23.65
N SER A 311 10.35 -8.17 -23.08
CA SER A 311 10.93 -9.50 -23.24
C SER A 311 10.28 -10.57 -22.35
N GLY A 312 9.58 -10.18 -21.28
CA GLY A 312 9.09 -11.11 -20.26
C GLY A 312 10.21 -11.80 -19.46
N LEU A 313 11.45 -11.32 -19.60
CA LEU A 313 12.63 -11.90 -18.98
C LEU A 313 12.90 -11.29 -17.61
N ASN A 314 13.59 -12.04 -16.75
CA ASN A 314 14.17 -11.49 -15.54
C ASN A 314 15.55 -10.86 -15.83
N LEU A 315 16.09 -10.13 -14.85
CA LEU A 315 17.36 -9.42 -15.00
C LEU A 315 18.55 -10.36 -15.29
N ASN A 316 18.54 -11.59 -14.77
CA ASN A 316 19.64 -12.54 -15.00
C ASN A 316 19.65 -13.06 -16.44
N ASP A 317 18.48 -13.35 -17.01
CA ASP A 317 18.38 -13.81 -18.40
C ASP A 317 18.82 -12.71 -19.37
N MET A 318 18.40 -11.46 -19.10
CA MET A 318 18.85 -10.29 -19.86
C MET A 318 20.37 -10.07 -19.79
N ARG A 319 21.01 -10.34 -18.64
CA ARG A 319 22.47 -10.28 -18.55
C ARG A 319 23.12 -11.20 -19.56
N THR A 320 22.67 -12.45 -19.67
CA THR A 320 23.25 -13.43 -20.60
C THR A 320 23.16 -12.95 -22.05
N ILE A 321 22.01 -12.38 -22.44
CA ILE A 321 21.78 -11.85 -23.80
C ILE A 321 22.71 -10.67 -24.10
N TYR A 322 22.78 -9.69 -23.18
CA TYR A 322 23.53 -8.46 -23.40
C TYR A 322 25.01 -8.53 -23.05
N THR A 323 25.49 -9.65 -22.50
CA THR A 323 26.93 -9.90 -22.26
C THR A 323 27.72 -9.83 -23.56
N ASN A 324 27.12 -10.30 -24.67
CA ASN A 324 27.78 -10.36 -25.98
C ASN A 324 27.31 -9.25 -26.95
N ARG A 325 26.36 -8.39 -26.55
CA ARG A 325 25.90 -7.26 -27.37
C ARG A 325 26.75 -6.02 -27.14
N ASN A 326 26.96 -5.24 -28.19
CA ASN A 326 27.76 -4.01 -28.14
C ASN A 326 26.92 -2.79 -27.70
N VAL A 327 26.38 -2.82 -26.48
CA VAL A 327 25.68 -1.68 -25.86
C VAL A 327 26.45 -1.26 -24.62
N ILE A 328 27.07 -0.08 -24.64
CA ILE A 328 28.02 0.37 -23.62
C ILE A 328 27.31 0.86 -22.36
N TRP A 329 26.27 1.68 -22.47
CA TRP A 329 25.66 2.32 -21.29
C TRP A 329 25.03 1.31 -20.32
N ILE A 330 24.60 0.15 -20.83
CA ILE A 330 23.91 -0.89 -20.06
C ILE A 330 24.89 -1.84 -19.36
N LYS A 331 26.13 -1.95 -19.86
CA LYS A 331 27.16 -2.84 -19.31
C LYS A 331 27.41 -2.60 -17.82
N PRO A 332 27.59 -1.37 -17.30
CA PRO A 332 27.74 -1.15 -15.86
C PRO A 332 26.56 -1.66 -15.00
N LEU A 333 25.35 -1.76 -15.58
CA LEU A 333 24.15 -2.27 -14.89
C LEU A 333 24.06 -3.80 -14.93
N LEU A 334 24.65 -4.44 -15.94
CA LEU A 334 24.54 -5.87 -16.21
C LEU A 334 25.80 -6.67 -15.88
N GLU A 335 26.98 -6.05 -16.06
CA GLU A 335 28.27 -6.65 -15.80
C GLU A 335 28.47 -6.90 -14.30
N ARG A 336 28.96 -8.10 -14.01
CA ARG A 336 29.54 -8.44 -12.70
C ARG A 336 30.98 -7.91 -12.74
N PRO A 337 31.41 -7.05 -11.79
CA PRO A 337 32.82 -6.74 -11.58
C PRO A 337 33.58 -8.05 -11.52
N ARG A 338 34.74 -8.06 -12.17
CA ARG A 338 35.54 -9.26 -12.39
C ARG A 338 36.20 -9.80 -11.11
N ASP A 339 36.02 -9.14 -9.97
CA ASP A 339 36.55 -9.59 -8.68
C ASP A 339 35.60 -10.59 -8.00
N GLN A 340 36.03 -11.85 -8.08
CA GLN A 340 35.25 -13.07 -7.96
C GLN A 340 34.81 -13.38 -6.51
N GLN A 341 33.61 -13.96 -6.40
CA GLN A 341 32.98 -14.54 -5.20
C GLN A 341 32.51 -13.59 -4.10
N ALA A 342 33.35 -12.70 -3.56
CA ALA A 342 32.98 -11.80 -2.45
C ALA A 342 31.83 -10.85 -2.81
N GLN A 343 31.91 -10.22 -3.98
CA GLN A 343 30.86 -9.33 -4.47
C GLN A 343 29.62 -10.07 -5.00
N ASN A 344 29.75 -11.32 -5.45
CA ASN A 344 28.61 -12.12 -5.92
C ASN A 344 27.69 -12.52 -4.76
N ILE A 345 28.25 -12.83 -3.59
CA ILE A 345 27.48 -13.09 -2.37
C ILE A 345 26.76 -11.79 -1.94
N ARG A 346 27.47 -10.66 -1.87
CA ARG A 346 26.88 -9.35 -1.54
C ARG A 346 25.81 -8.85 -2.54
N ARG A 347 25.83 -9.31 -3.80
CA ARG A 347 24.86 -8.91 -4.85
C ARG A 347 23.57 -9.73 -4.89
N VAL A 348 23.58 -10.96 -4.37
CA VAL A 348 22.35 -11.76 -4.22
C VAL A 348 21.70 -11.52 -2.86
N LEU A 349 22.49 -11.05 -1.89
CA LEU A 349 21.99 -10.66 -0.58
C LEU A 349 21.21 -9.34 -0.66
N ILE A 350 19.98 -9.37 -0.17
CA ILE A 350 19.25 -8.16 0.17
C ILE A 350 19.86 -7.64 1.47
N LEU A 351 20.85 -6.76 1.34
CA LEU A 351 21.45 -6.10 2.49
C LEU A 351 20.41 -5.22 3.19
N PRO A 352 20.41 -5.19 4.53
CA PRO A 352 19.57 -4.25 5.25
C PRO A 352 19.94 -2.83 4.82
N THR A 353 18.99 -2.18 4.16
CA THR A 353 19.06 -0.77 3.77
C THR A 353 18.41 0.05 4.87
N THR A 354 18.97 1.22 5.16
CA THR A 354 18.32 2.13 6.09
C THR A 354 16.97 2.57 5.53
N ILE A 355 15.98 2.77 6.42
CA ILE A 355 14.71 3.44 6.09
C ILE A 355 15.05 4.72 5.31
N PHE A 356 14.34 5.01 4.20
CA PHE A 356 14.69 6.05 3.22
C PHE A 356 15.19 7.39 3.82
N GLU A 357 14.63 7.81 4.95
CA GLU A 357 15.01 9.04 5.66
C GLU A 357 16.43 9.04 6.26
N CYS A 358 17.07 7.88 6.40
CA CYS A 358 18.38 7.72 7.02
C CYS A 358 19.51 7.48 6.00
N GLN A 359 19.23 7.55 4.69
CA GLN A 359 20.21 7.27 3.64
C GLN A 359 21.43 8.21 3.68
N ASN A 360 21.21 9.50 3.95
CA ASN A 360 22.31 10.47 4.08
C ASN A 360 23.20 10.17 5.28
N GLU A 361 22.60 9.82 6.42
CA GLU A 361 23.35 9.43 7.62
C GLU A 361 24.11 8.12 7.41
N PHE A 362 23.53 7.17 6.67
CA PHE A 362 24.22 5.95 6.28
C PHE A 362 25.42 6.23 5.39
N LYS A 363 25.27 7.07 4.37
CA LYS A 363 26.38 7.47 3.49
C LYS A 363 27.51 8.11 4.30
N ARG A 364 27.17 9.05 5.20
CA ARG A 364 28.13 9.70 6.09
C ARG A 364 28.83 8.70 7.03
N ALA A 365 28.09 7.77 7.61
CA ALA A 365 28.66 6.73 8.48
C ALA A 365 29.58 5.78 7.69
N SER A 366 29.18 5.36 6.49
CA SER A 366 29.98 4.55 5.58
C SER A 366 31.29 5.24 5.19
N GLU A 367 31.24 6.50 4.76
CA GLU A 367 32.44 7.26 4.39
C GLU A 367 33.46 7.30 5.53
N ILE A 368 33.00 7.48 6.76
CA ILE A 368 33.87 7.47 7.93
C ILE A 368 34.40 6.04 8.17
N LEU A 369 33.50 5.06 8.29
CA LEU A 369 33.83 3.68 8.70
C LEU A 369 34.66 2.90 7.66
N ASP A 370 34.51 3.20 6.37
CA ASP A 370 35.28 2.59 5.29
C ASP A 370 36.71 3.18 5.20
N GLU A 371 36.94 4.39 5.71
CA GLU A 371 38.24 5.08 5.73
C GLU A 371 38.95 5.05 7.10
N VAL A 372 38.29 4.55 8.17
CA VAL A 372 38.88 4.55 9.53
C VAL A 372 40.15 3.70 9.57
N ASN A 373 41.26 4.38 9.80
CA ASN A 373 42.54 3.76 10.16
C ASN A 373 42.95 4.04 11.63
N LYS A 374 42.13 4.79 12.39
CA LYS A 374 42.47 5.25 13.74
C LYS A 374 41.30 5.11 14.71
N THR A 375 41.54 4.46 15.85
CA THR A 375 40.57 4.25 16.95
C THR A 375 39.93 5.55 17.48
N ASN A 376 40.61 6.70 17.34
CA ASN A 376 40.09 8.01 17.76
C ASN A 376 38.93 8.52 16.89
N GLU A 377 38.94 8.26 15.58
CA GLU A 377 37.86 8.66 14.67
C GLU A 377 36.61 7.81 14.94
N LEU A 378 36.80 6.51 15.19
CA LEU A 378 35.73 5.60 15.61
C LEU A 378 35.10 6.02 16.95
N ARG A 379 35.91 6.50 17.91
CA ARG A 379 35.40 7.05 19.18
C ARG A 379 34.49 8.25 18.95
N GLN A 380 34.89 9.19 18.10
CA GLN A 380 34.08 10.38 17.78
C GLN A 380 32.74 10.00 17.12
N LEU A 381 32.78 9.04 16.20
CA LEU A 381 31.58 8.51 15.55
C LEU A 381 30.63 7.86 16.57
N ILE A 382 31.14 7.03 17.47
CA ILE A 382 30.34 6.39 18.54
C ILE A 382 29.73 7.43 19.47
N ALA A 383 30.48 8.46 19.84
CA ALA A 383 29.96 9.53 20.70
C ALA A 383 28.76 10.24 20.05
N HIS A 384 28.79 10.47 18.74
CA HIS A 384 27.69 11.11 18.01
C HIS A 384 26.40 10.26 18.02
N CYS A 385 26.53 8.92 18.03
CA CYS A 385 25.38 8.01 18.12
C CYS A 385 24.52 8.23 19.37
N SER A 386 25.07 8.77 20.46
CA SER A 386 24.30 9.06 21.69
C SER A 386 23.25 10.17 21.52
N THR A 387 23.36 10.97 20.46
CA THR A 387 22.56 12.20 20.26
C THR A 387 21.54 12.10 19.13
N SER A 388 21.66 11.11 18.23
CA SER A 388 20.80 10.97 17.05
C SER A 388 20.42 9.52 16.82
N GLN A 389 19.11 9.22 16.88
CA GLN A 389 18.57 7.90 16.59
C GLN A 389 18.81 7.48 15.13
N LYS A 390 18.66 8.41 14.19
CA LYS A 390 18.87 8.17 12.76
C LYS A 390 20.33 7.79 12.47
N PHE A 391 21.28 8.54 13.02
CA PHE A 391 22.70 8.26 12.88
C PHE A 391 23.10 6.96 13.60
N SER A 392 22.61 6.77 14.83
CA SER A 392 22.79 5.54 15.60
C SER A 392 22.33 4.30 14.81
N TYR A 393 21.14 4.35 14.21
CA TYR A 393 20.61 3.26 13.40
C TYR A 393 21.46 3.03 12.14
N ALA A 394 21.89 4.10 11.46
CA ALA A 394 22.74 4.02 10.29
C ALA A 394 24.09 3.33 10.58
N VAL A 395 24.75 3.70 11.68
CA VAL A 395 25.99 3.06 12.14
C VAL A 395 25.76 1.58 12.43
N LEU A 396 24.71 1.21 13.16
CA LEU A 396 24.39 -0.18 13.44
C LEU A 396 24.09 -0.99 12.15
N CYS A 397 23.42 -0.37 11.16
CA CYS A 397 23.20 -0.98 9.85
C CYS A 397 24.52 -1.23 9.12
N TRP A 398 25.49 -0.32 9.20
CA TRP A 398 26.82 -0.53 8.61
C TRP A 398 27.50 -1.76 9.23
N PHE A 399 27.46 -1.92 10.55
CA PHE A 399 28.00 -3.13 11.21
C PHE A 399 27.30 -4.42 10.77
N ILE A 400 26.00 -4.38 10.49
CA ILE A 400 25.28 -5.54 9.92
C ILE A 400 25.73 -5.84 8.48
N GLN A 401 26.02 -4.81 7.67
CA GLN A 401 26.56 -5.02 6.33
C GLN A 401 28.00 -5.55 6.38
N TYR A 402 28.82 -5.04 7.28
CA TYR A 402 30.16 -5.54 7.54
C TYR A 402 30.14 -7.00 7.99
N TYR A 403 29.18 -7.38 8.85
CA TYR A 403 28.94 -8.74 9.32
C TYR A 403 28.71 -9.76 8.17
N CYS A 404 28.10 -9.34 7.06
CA CYS A 404 27.85 -10.22 5.91
C CYS A 404 29.12 -10.81 5.28
N ARG A 405 30.32 -10.27 5.57
CA ARG A 405 31.60 -10.86 5.12
C ARG A 405 31.77 -12.32 5.53
N PHE A 406 31.20 -12.75 6.66
CA PHE A 406 31.34 -14.12 7.16
C PHE A 406 30.60 -15.18 6.35
N ILE A 407 29.85 -14.76 5.32
CA ILE A 407 29.25 -15.66 4.33
C ILE A 407 30.32 -16.09 3.31
N GLU A 408 31.39 -15.30 3.14
CA GLU A 408 32.48 -15.64 2.24
C GLU A 408 33.36 -16.76 2.84
N PRO A 409 33.71 -17.79 2.06
CA PRO A 409 34.56 -18.87 2.53
C PRO A 409 35.94 -18.35 2.95
N ASN A 410 36.49 -18.90 4.04
CA ASN A 410 37.80 -18.58 4.61
C ASN A 410 37.95 -17.15 5.20
N THR A 411 36.86 -16.42 5.42
CA THR A 411 36.91 -15.12 6.10
C THR A 411 37.36 -15.27 7.56
N LYS A 412 38.45 -14.60 7.92
CA LYS A 412 38.95 -14.55 9.30
C LYS A 412 38.33 -13.40 10.07
N VAL A 413 38.27 -13.55 11.38
CA VAL A 413 37.90 -12.46 12.29
C VAL A 413 39.00 -11.40 12.24
N ASP A 414 38.60 -10.13 12.15
CA ASP A 414 39.50 -8.99 12.23
C ASP A 414 39.80 -8.70 13.71
N ASP A 415 40.76 -9.42 14.26
CA ASP A 415 41.09 -9.36 15.69
C ASP A 415 41.43 -7.94 16.19
N PRO A 416 42.20 -7.10 15.45
CA PRO A 416 42.39 -5.70 15.82
C PRO A 416 41.08 -4.92 15.93
N PHE A 417 40.19 -5.04 14.94
CA PHE A 417 38.92 -4.33 14.96
C PHE A 417 37.99 -4.82 16.09
N VAL A 418 37.98 -6.14 16.35
CA VAL A 418 37.24 -6.73 17.47
C VAL A 418 37.82 -6.29 18.81
N GLN A 419 39.13 -6.14 18.92
CA GLN A 419 39.78 -5.61 20.13
C GLN A 419 39.42 -4.14 20.36
N ASP A 420 39.34 -3.34 19.30
CA ASP A 420 38.93 -1.95 19.37
C ASP A 420 37.49 -1.80 19.88
N ILE A 421 36.53 -2.51 19.25
CA ILE A 421 35.11 -2.51 19.65
C ILE A 421 34.90 -3.19 21.01
N GLY A 422 35.61 -4.29 21.25
CA GLY A 422 35.42 -5.14 22.43
C GLY A 422 36.03 -4.57 23.70
N ARG A 423 37.21 -3.94 23.63
CA ARG A 423 37.96 -3.47 24.79
C ARG A 423 38.22 -1.97 24.76
N ASN A 424 38.85 -1.45 23.70
CA ASN A 424 39.39 -0.08 23.68
C ASN A 424 38.28 0.99 23.69
N LEU A 425 37.14 0.71 23.07
CA LEU A 425 35.98 1.60 22.96
C LEU A 425 34.78 1.15 23.80
N SER A 426 34.96 0.12 24.64
CA SER A 426 33.88 -0.49 25.43
C SER A 426 33.09 0.54 26.24
N LYS A 427 33.76 1.48 26.92
CA LYS A 427 33.12 2.53 27.72
C LYS A 427 32.26 3.46 26.86
N ASP A 428 32.78 3.91 25.72
CA ASP A 428 32.10 4.83 24.80
C ASP A 428 30.87 4.16 24.15
N ILE A 429 30.99 2.88 23.80
CA ILE A 429 29.91 2.07 23.24
C ILE A 429 28.82 1.79 24.28
N ILE A 430 29.19 1.42 25.51
CA ILE A 430 28.23 1.18 26.59
C ILE A 430 27.48 2.47 26.93
N TYR A 431 28.17 3.61 26.93
CA TYR A 431 27.53 4.91 27.11
C TYR A 431 26.45 5.15 26.05
N SER A 432 26.78 4.94 24.77
CA SER A 432 25.89 5.24 23.64
C SER A 432 24.79 4.20 23.44
N PHE A 433 25.07 2.91 23.64
CA PHE A 433 24.19 1.80 23.26
C PHE A 433 23.85 0.81 24.39
N THR A 434 24.32 1.04 25.62
CA THR A 434 24.28 0.10 26.76
C THR A 434 25.12 -1.17 26.56
N GLN A 435 25.16 -2.02 27.58
CA GLN A 435 25.76 -3.35 27.50
C GLN A 435 25.11 -4.22 26.41
N LEU A 436 23.81 -4.03 26.13
CA LEU A 436 23.10 -4.73 25.06
C LEU A 436 23.73 -4.42 23.70
N GLY A 437 23.87 -3.14 23.36
CA GLY A 437 24.45 -2.71 22.10
C GLY A 437 25.95 -3.01 21.98
N HIS A 438 26.70 -2.93 23.09
CA HIS A 438 28.10 -3.39 23.11
C HIS A 438 28.23 -4.86 22.72
N ARG A 439 27.44 -5.75 23.34
CA ARG A 439 27.45 -7.18 22.99
C ARG A 439 26.98 -7.42 21.55
N PHE A 440 26.02 -6.65 21.06
CA PHE A 440 25.54 -6.71 19.68
C PHE A 440 26.66 -6.40 18.68
N LEU A 441 27.35 -5.26 18.85
CA LEU A 441 28.46 -4.86 17.98
C LEU A 441 29.62 -5.85 18.01
N VAL A 442 30.02 -6.31 19.20
CA VAL A 442 31.07 -7.33 19.34
C VAL A 442 30.69 -8.60 18.60
N SER A 443 29.43 -9.04 18.72
CA SER A 443 28.96 -10.27 18.06
C SER A 443 28.93 -10.15 16.54
N LEU A 444 28.56 -8.99 16.00
CA LEU A 444 28.64 -8.71 14.56
C LEU A 444 30.09 -8.72 14.06
N CYS A 445 31.03 -8.22 14.86
CA CYS A 445 32.45 -8.22 14.49
C CYS A 445 33.09 -9.62 14.56
N SER A 446 32.60 -10.48 15.46
CA SER A 446 33.19 -11.80 15.77
C SER A 446 32.41 -13.02 15.24
N ASN A 447 31.40 -12.80 14.39
CA ASN A 447 30.51 -13.82 13.83
C ASN A 447 29.61 -14.61 14.82
N PHE A 448 29.28 -14.03 15.98
CA PHE A 448 28.52 -14.70 17.04
C PHE A 448 29.15 -16.04 17.54
N SER A 449 28.62 -16.59 18.62
CA SER A 449 29.05 -17.89 19.15
C SER A 449 28.56 -19.06 18.27
N GLU A 450 29.19 -20.23 18.38
CA GLU A 450 28.83 -21.43 17.62
C GLU A 450 27.36 -21.84 17.75
N ASN A 451 26.79 -21.67 18.95
CA ASN A 451 25.42 -22.05 19.23
C ASN A 451 24.39 -20.94 18.93
N SER A 452 24.83 -19.78 18.42
CA SER A 452 23.93 -18.67 18.16
C SER A 452 23.14 -18.88 16.88
N TYR A 453 21.84 -18.61 16.93
CA TYR A 453 20.99 -18.57 15.75
C TYR A 453 21.54 -17.64 14.67
N PHE A 454 22.16 -16.53 15.09
CA PHE A 454 22.59 -15.48 14.17
C PHE A 454 23.85 -15.80 13.39
N ARG A 455 24.69 -16.75 13.84
CA ARG A 455 25.99 -17.08 13.23
C ARG A 455 25.87 -17.39 11.74
N LEU A 456 26.73 -16.78 10.93
CA LEU A 456 26.78 -17.02 9.48
C LEU A 456 27.80 -18.09 9.11
N HIS A 457 27.43 -18.90 8.10
CA HIS A 457 28.27 -19.94 7.53
C HIS A 457 28.22 -19.88 5.99
N PRO A 458 29.32 -20.16 5.28
CA PRO A 458 29.34 -20.08 3.81
C PRO A 458 28.35 -21.01 3.09
N ALA A 459 28.02 -22.16 3.69
CA ALA A 459 27.08 -23.12 3.13
C ALA A 459 25.60 -22.82 3.45
N MET A 460 25.30 -21.69 4.11
CA MET A 460 23.95 -21.37 4.54
C MET A 460 23.06 -20.95 3.35
N PRO A 461 21.81 -21.45 3.26
CA PRO A 461 20.87 -21.00 2.24
C PRO A 461 20.60 -19.49 2.31
N LEU A 462 20.46 -18.82 1.16
CA LEU A 462 20.20 -17.37 1.08
C LEU A 462 18.96 -16.94 1.87
N THR A 463 17.90 -17.75 1.83
CA THR A 463 16.66 -17.49 2.58
C THR A 463 16.90 -17.45 4.09
N GLU A 464 17.77 -18.32 4.60
CA GLU A 464 18.15 -18.38 6.00
C GLU A 464 19.03 -17.20 6.41
N ILE A 465 19.92 -16.76 5.52
CA ILE A 465 20.73 -15.55 5.74
C ILE A 465 19.82 -14.32 5.81
N HIS A 466 18.90 -14.15 4.87
CA HIS A 466 17.99 -13.00 4.85
C HIS A 466 17.13 -12.90 6.11
N LYS A 467 16.60 -14.03 6.62
CA LYS A 467 15.84 -14.04 7.89
C LYS A 467 16.66 -13.48 9.05
N ARG A 468 17.93 -13.88 9.17
CA ARG A 468 18.85 -13.40 10.21
C ARG A 468 19.14 -11.91 10.05
N LEU A 469 19.45 -11.45 8.83
CA LEU A 469 19.74 -10.05 8.55
C LEU A 469 18.56 -9.13 8.87
N VAL A 470 17.34 -9.54 8.53
CA VAL A 470 16.13 -8.79 8.86
C VAL A 470 15.94 -8.72 10.38
N ALA A 471 16.08 -9.84 11.10
CA ALA A 471 15.99 -9.84 12.56
C ALA A 471 17.05 -8.94 13.21
N LEU A 472 18.31 -8.97 12.74
CA LEU A 472 19.38 -8.09 13.21
C LEU A 472 19.08 -6.61 12.92
N ASN A 473 18.49 -6.29 11.76
CA ASN A 473 18.09 -4.92 11.42
C ASN A 473 16.99 -4.39 12.37
N ILE A 474 16.04 -5.25 12.74
CA ILE A 474 15.02 -4.92 13.75
C ILE A 474 15.70 -4.65 15.10
N VAL A 475 16.63 -5.52 15.53
CA VAL A 475 17.38 -5.32 16.78
C VAL A 475 18.16 -4.00 16.77
N ALA A 476 18.82 -3.67 15.65
CA ALA A 476 19.52 -2.40 15.47
C ALA A 476 18.57 -1.20 15.59
N PHE A 477 17.37 -1.28 15.02
CA PHE A 477 16.35 -0.25 15.18
C PHE A 477 15.99 -0.07 16.65
N PHE A 478 15.67 -1.15 17.37
CA PHE A 478 15.34 -1.06 18.80
C PHE A 478 16.49 -0.42 19.59
N ILE A 479 17.73 -0.90 19.42
CA ILE A 479 18.91 -0.34 20.12
C ILE A 479 19.06 1.16 19.84
N SER A 480 18.81 1.62 18.61
CA SER A 480 18.92 3.03 18.24
C SER A 480 17.93 3.95 18.96
N LEU A 481 16.80 3.42 19.46
CA LEU A 481 15.80 4.22 20.17
C LEU A 481 16.32 4.82 21.48
N LYS A 482 17.45 4.32 22.01
CA LYS A 482 18.12 4.92 23.17
C LYS A 482 18.49 6.39 22.95
N SER A 483 18.87 6.75 21.73
CA SER A 483 19.37 8.09 21.39
C SER A 483 18.26 9.13 21.28
N LEU A 484 17.00 8.73 21.45
CA LEU A 484 15.88 9.66 21.51
C LEU A 484 15.89 10.43 22.86
N PRO A 485 15.37 11.68 22.85
CA PRO A 485 15.25 12.47 24.08
C PRO A 485 14.34 11.77 25.09
N ASP A 486 13.23 11.21 24.63
CA ASP A 486 12.22 10.51 25.43
C ASP A 486 12.11 9.03 25.05
N ILE A 487 11.81 8.19 26.05
CA ILE A 487 11.59 6.75 25.83
C ILE A 487 10.26 6.55 25.08
N THR A 488 10.34 5.95 23.90
CA THR A 488 9.12 5.56 23.16
C THR A 488 8.58 4.24 23.69
N TYR A 489 7.33 3.91 23.35
CA TYR A 489 6.75 2.61 23.71
C TYR A 489 7.62 1.43 23.24
N LEU A 490 8.11 1.47 22.00
CA LEU A 490 9.02 0.45 21.46
C LEU A 490 10.39 0.49 22.17
N GLY A 491 10.90 1.68 22.48
CA GLY A 491 12.13 1.82 23.27
C GLY A 491 12.00 1.20 24.65
N ASN A 492 10.83 1.32 25.28
CA ASN A 492 10.53 0.77 26.60
C ASN A 492 10.48 -0.76 26.61
N ILE A 493 10.50 -1.45 25.45
CA ILE A 493 10.62 -2.91 25.43
C ILE A 493 12.04 -3.34 25.83
N ILE A 494 13.07 -2.61 25.39
CA ILE A 494 14.47 -2.96 25.71
C ILE A 494 15.14 -2.06 26.75
N PHE A 495 14.63 -0.87 26.99
CA PHE A 495 15.19 0.06 27.96
C PHE A 495 14.14 0.45 28.99
N THR A 496 14.60 0.79 30.20
CA THR A 496 13.77 1.40 31.23
C THR A 496 13.49 2.86 30.91
N ASN A 497 12.60 3.50 31.68
CA ASN A 497 12.35 4.96 31.59
C ASN A 497 13.61 5.83 31.76
N ARG A 498 14.69 5.27 32.33
CA ARG A 498 16.00 5.94 32.46
C ARG A 498 16.93 5.69 31.27
N ARG A 499 16.45 5.08 30.18
CA ARG A 499 17.22 4.68 28.98
C ARG A 499 18.38 3.75 29.30
N GLN A 500 18.21 2.93 30.34
CA GLN A 500 19.15 1.90 30.77
C GLN A 500 18.58 0.52 30.54
N MET A 501 19.46 -0.46 30.36
CA MET A 501 19.10 -1.87 30.30
C MET A 501 18.40 -2.28 31.61
N PRO A 502 17.30 -3.04 31.57
CA PRO A 502 16.72 -3.63 32.77
C PRO A 502 17.67 -4.63 33.43
N ASN A 503 17.62 -4.73 34.76
CA ASN A 503 18.41 -5.72 35.50
C ASN A 503 17.95 -7.16 35.22
N ASN A 504 16.65 -7.35 34.92
CA ASN A 504 16.07 -8.62 34.53
C ASN A 504 15.03 -8.37 33.44
N TYR A 505 15.29 -8.89 32.23
CA TYR A 505 14.39 -8.71 31.09
C TYR A 505 13.08 -9.48 31.25
N GLY A 506 13.07 -10.69 31.82
CA GLY A 506 11.84 -11.43 32.09
C GLY A 506 10.86 -10.65 32.97
N ALA A 507 11.37 -10.02 34.04
CA ALA A 507 10.60 -9.14 34.92
C ALA A 507 10.18 -7.83 34.22
N HIS A 508 11.09 -7.18 33.51
CA HIS A 508 10.78 -5.93 32.80
C HIS A 508 9.70 -6.12 31.73
N LEU A 509 9.88 -7.11 30.85
CA LEU A 509 8.91 -7.42 29.81
C LEU A 509 7.56 -7.84 30.39
N SER A 510 7.50 -8.32 31.64
CA SER A 510 6.22 -8.59 32.31
C SER A 510 5.43 -7.34 32.71
N THR A 511 6.10 -6.18 32.77
CA THR A 511 5.48 -4.89 33.11
C THR A 511 5.15 -4.05 31.87
N VAL A 512 5.58 -4.48 30.68
CA VAL A 512 5.42 -3.76 29.42
C VAL A 512 4.50 -4.57 28.50
N CYS A 513 3.55 -3.90 27.84
CA CYS A 513 2.73 -4.57 26.84
C CYS A 513 3.57 -4.89 25.60
N LEU A 514 3.54 -6.14 25.14
CA LEU A 514 4.29 -6.56 23.95
C LEU A 514 3.37 -6.53 22.73
N PRO A 515 3.63 -5.64 21.76
CA PRO A 515 2.73 -5.48 20.63
C PRO A 515 2.81 -6.72 19.73
N GLY A 516 1.69 -7.12 19.12
CA GLY A 516 1.62 -8.31 18.26
C GLY A 516 1.58 -9.64 19.03
N MET A 517 1.43 -9.62 20.35
CA MET A 517 1.14 -10.79 21.18
C MET A 517 -0.36 -10.78 21.52
N THR A 518 -1.09 -11.84 21.18
CA THR A 518 -2.47 -12.04 21.65
C THR A 518 -2.45 -12.80 22.96
N THR A 519 -2.86 -12.15 24.04
CA THR A 519 -3.16 -12.80 25.33
C THR A 519 -4.21 -13.88 25.14
N SER A 520 -3.84 -15.14 25.32
CA SER A 520 -4.75 -16.28 25.16
C SER A 520 -5.58 -16.49 26.43
N ASP A 521 -6.69 -15.76 26.54
CA ASP A 521 -7.76 -16.17 27.44
C ASP A 521 -8.69 -17.13 26.68
N PRO A 522 -8.74 -18.42 27.03
CA PRO A 522 -9.56 -19.40 26.33
C PRO A 522 -11.05 -19.03 26.34
N VAL A 523 -11.51 -18.27 27.34
CA VAL A 523 -12.86 -17.72 27.42
C VAL A 523 -13.07 -16.66 26.35
N ILE A 524 -12.12 -15.74 26.18
CA ILE A 524 -12.18 -14.68 25.16
C ILE A 524 -12.15 -15.27 23.75
N THR A 525 -11.23 -16.19 23.49
CA THR A 525 -11.14 -16.85 22.17
C THR A 525 -12.46 -17.53 21.83
N GLN A 526 -12.99 -18.32 22.76
CA GLN A 526 -14.28 -18.98 22.59
C GLN A 526 -15.42 -17.97 22.40
N MET A 527 -15.48 -16.88 23.17
CA MET A 527 -16.52 -15.84 23.04
C MET A 527 -16.45 -15.13 21.69
N ILE A 528 -15.25 -14.84 21.19
CA ILE A 528 -15.03 -14.27 19.85
C ILE A 528 -15.49 -15.26 18.78
N ASP A 529 -15.18 -16.55 18.92
CA ASP A 529 -15.59 -17.58 17.96
C ASP A 529 -17.12 -17.73 17.90
N VAL A 530 -17.78 -17.82 19.06
CA VAL A 530 -19.25 -17.88 19.14
C VAL A 530 -19.89 -16.64 18.53
N ARG A 531 -19.37 -15.43 18.85
CA ARG A 531 -19.87 -14.18 18.26
C ARG A 531 -19.71 -14.18 16.75
N THR A 532 -18.53 -14.51 16.25
CA THR A 532 -18.19 -14.49 14.82
C THR A 532 -19.03 -15.50 14.05
N GLN A 533 -19.18 -16.70 14.58
CA GLN A 533 -19.98 -17.74 13.96
C GLN A 533 -21.46 -17.38 13.86
N ILE A 534 -22.05 -16.85 14.93
CA ILE A 534 -23.46 -16.44 14.94
C ILE A 534 -23.66 -15.25 14.00
N GLN A 535 -22.74 -14.27 14.03
CA GLN A 535 -22.80 -13.10 13.15
C GLN A 535 -22.70 -13.48 11.67
N ASP A 536 -21.80 -14.39 11.30
CA ASP A 536 -21.68 -14.88 9.92
C ASP A 536 -22.94 -15.61 9.47
N ARG A 537 -23.55 -16.44 10.34
CA ARG A 537 -24.83 -17.11 10.03
C ARG A 537 -26.01 -16.14 9.92
N LEU A 538 -26.05 -15.08 10.73
CA LEU A 538 -27.03 -14.00 10.61
C LEU A 538 -26.86 -13.26 9.28
N ASN A 539 -25.62 -12.89 8.94
CA ASN A 539 -25.30 -12.17 7.70
C ASN A 539 -25.65 -12.97 6.44
N ARG A 540 -25.48 -14.30 6.49
CA ARG A 540 -25.86 -15.23 5.40
C ARG A 540 -27.35 -15.57 5.37
N GLY A 541 -28.15 -15.04 6.31
CA GLY A 541 -29.58 -15.35 6.42
C GLY A 541 -29.89 -16.80 6.82
N VAL A 542 -28.91 -17.53 7.38
CA VAL A 542 -29.04 -18.95 7.78
C VAL A 542 -29.81 -19.09 9.10
N ILE A 543 -29.71 -18.08 9.97
CA ILE A 543 -30.47 -17.98 11.22
C ILE A 543 -31.11 -16.60 11.32
N HIS A 544 -32.22 -16.50 12.04
CA HIS A 544 -32.86 -15.23 12.39
C HIS A 544 -32.76 -14.99 13.89
N THR A 545 -32.83 -13.72 14.31
CA THR A 545 -32.76 -13.33 15.73
C THR A 545 -33.92 -13.89 16.56
N GLY A 546 -35.06 -14.19 15.94
CA GLY A 546 -36.21 -14.83 16.59
C GLY A 546 -36.01 -16.34 16.79
N GLY A 547 -36.05 -16.81 18.04
CA GLY A 547 -36.15 -18.23 18.38
C GLY A 547 -34.82 -19.01 18.51
N LYS A 548 -33.67 -18.32 18.44
CA LYS A 548 -32.33 -18.89 18.66
C LYS A 548 -31.64 -18.21 19.85
N TYR A 549 -30.81 -18.97 20.55
CA TYR A 549 -30.24 -18.56 21.83
C TYR A 549 -28.73 -18.82 21.87
N ILE A 550 -28.02 -17.97 22.60
CA ILE A 550 -26.66 -18.24 23.07
C ILE A 550 -26.79 -18.89 24.44
N PHE A 551 -25.88 -19.78 24.78
CA PHE A 551 -25.89 -20.47 26.07
C PHE A 551 -24.61 -20.20 26.83
N GLN A 552 -24.73 -20.00 28.13
CA GLN A 552 -23.61 -19.94 29.05
C GLN A 552 -23.64 -21.16 29.96
N CYS A 553 -22.45 -21.71 30.24
CA CYS A 553 -22.28 -22.87 31.08
C CYS A 553 -22.98 -22.70 32.44
N SER A 554 -22.65 -21.68 33.22
CA SER A 554 -23.36 -21.37 34.46
C SER A 554 -23.08 -19.94 34.90
N ARG A 555 -23.74 -19.46 35.96
CA ARG A 555 -23.43 -18.14 36.53
C ARG A 555 -21.95 -18.00 36.90
N ASP A 556 -21.37 -19.08 37.41
CA ASP A 556 -19.97 -19.11 37.89
C ASP A 556 -18.95 -19.53 36.81
N CYS A 557 -19.40 -19.83 35.59
CA CYS A 557 -18.54 -20.27 34.50
C CYS A 557 -18.83 -19.45 33.24
N PRO A 558 -17.91 -18.59 32.78
CA PRO A 558 -18.15 -17.68 31.67
C PRO A 558 -18.13 -18.37 30.29
N TRP A 559 -17.87 -19.68 30.24
CA TRP A 559 -17.84 -20.43 28.98
C TRP A 559 -19.19 -20.37 28.27
N MET A 560 -19.19 -19.86 27.04
CA MET A 560 -20.37 -19.75 26.18
C MET A 560 -20.33 -20.78 25.04
N PHE A 561 -21.48 -21.06 24.45
CA PHE A 561 -21.59 -21.96 23.30
C PHE A 561 -22.91 -21.74 22.56
N TYR A 562 -22.99 -22.29 21.34
CA TYR A 562 -24.14 -22.23 20.45
C TYR A 562 -24.36 -23.59 19.78
N PHE A 563 -25.61 -24.06 19.74
CA PHE A 563 -25.95 -25.34 19.10
C PHE A 563 -26.24 -25.14 17.62
N GLN A 564 -25.49 -25.83 16.75
CA GLN A 564 -25.49 -25.51 15.32
C GLN A 564 -26.71 -26.02 14.56
N ASP A 565 -27.27 -27.21 14.85
CA ASP A 565 -28.50 -27.73 14.23
C ASP A 565 -29.08 -28.87 15.09
N CYS A 566 -30.20 -28.64 15.79
CA CYS A 566 -31.11 -29.59 16.47
C CYS A 566 -30.59 -30.87 17.18
N GLY A 567 -29.29 -31.08 17.34
CA GLY A 567 -28.66 -32.25 17.91
C GLY A 567 -27.27 -31.87 18.40
N VAL A 568 -26.91 -32.37 19.57
CA VAL A 568 -25.61 -32.15 20.19
C VAL A 568 -24.55 -32.78 19.27
N PRO A 569 -23.55 -32.03 18.76
CA PRO A 569 -22.39 -32.66 18.13
C PRO A 569 -21.72 -33.54 19.18
N ASN A 570 -21.58 -34.84 18.91
CA ASN A 570 -21.09 -35.87 19.86
C ASN A 570 -19.72 -35.56 20.49
N ASP A 571 -19.02 -34.54 20.00
CA ASP A 571 -17.62 -34.28 20.31
C ASP A 571 -17.43 -33.24 21.43
N ARG A 572 -18.50 -32.58 21.95
CA ARG A 572 -18.39 -31.50 22.96
C ARG A 572 -19.48 -31.53 24.03
N ASN A 573 -19.62 -32.66 24.74
CA ASN A 573 -20.61 -32.80 25.82
C ASN A 573 -20.14 -32.25 27.18
N THR A 574 -18.97 -31.64 27.27
CA THR A 574 -18.40 -31.11 28.53
C THR A 574 -17.84 -29.69 28.34
N CYS A 575 -18.01 -28.85 29.35
CA CYS A 575 -17.45 -27.50 29.38
C CYS A 575 -15.92 -27.57 29.53
N SER A 576 -15.18 -26.89 28.65
CA SER A 576 -13.71 -26.88 28.70
C SER A 576 -13.13 -26.28 29.98
N LEU A 577 -13.84 -25.34 30.63
CA LEU A 577 -13.41 -24.70 31.88
C LEU A 577 -13.71 -25.54 33.11
N CYS A 578 -15.00 -25.81 33.38
CA CYS A 578 -15.41 -26.45 34.64
C CYS A 578 -15.62 -27.97 34.52
N LYS A 579 -15.38 -28.55 33.33
CA LYS A 579 -15.53 -29.99 33.01
C LYS A 579 -16.92 -30.58 33.25
N LYS A 580 -17.91 -29.76 33.63
CA LYS A 580 -19.30 -30.19 33.80
C LYS A 580 -19.99 -30.44 32.45
N PRO A 581 -20.99 -31.33 32.37
CA PRO A 581 -21.66 -31.66 31.12
C PRO A 581 -22.45 -30.46 30.57
N ILE A 582 -22.32 -30.18 29.28
CA ILE A 582 -23.09 -29.14 28.56
C ILE A 582 -23.93 -29.81 27.47
N GLY A 583 -25.17 -29.35 27.29
CA GLY A 583 -26.07 -30.01 26.35
C GLY A 583 -27.54 -29.62 26.52
N ALA A 584 -28.36 -30.18 25.62
CA ALA A 584 -29.80 -30.01 25.59
C ALA A 584 -30.49 -31.39 25.46
N GLU A 585 -31.58 -31.59 26.22
CA GLU A 585 -32.43 -32.78 26.13
C GLU A 585 -33.34 -32.74 24.90
N ARG A 586 -33.82 -31.55 24.53
CA ARG A 586 -34.67 -31.28 23.37
C ARG A 586 -34.37 -29.89 22.81
N HIS A 587 -34.97 -29.52 21.68
CA HIS A 587 -34.79 -28.18 21.09
C HIS A 587 -35.10 -27.09 22.12
N ASN A 588 -34.11 -26.26 22.45
CA ASN A 588 -34.19 -25.21 23.48
C ASN A 588 -34.53 -25.69 24.90
N VAL A 589 -34.34 -26.98 25.22
CA VAL A 589 -34.50 -27.53 26.57
C VAL A 589 -33.15 -28.03 27.05
N LEU A 590 -32.53 -27.31 27.97
CA LEU A 590 -31.21 -27.63 28.52
C LEU A 590 -31.28 -28.85 29.45
N ILE A 591 -30.20 -29.64 29.50
CA ILE A 591 -30.09 -30.71 30.50
C ILE A 591 -30.23 -30.15 31.92
N GLN A 592 -30.99 -30.84 32.78
CA GLN A 592 -31.11 -30.47 34.18
C GLN A 592 -29.80 -30.76 34.93
N ARG A 593 -29.21 -29.73 35.54
CA ARG A 593 -27.97 -29.84 36.34
C ARG A 593 -27.80 -28.66 37.29
N ASP A 594 -26.89 -28.80 38.25
CA ASP A 594 -26.53 -27.76 39.24
C ASP A 594 -25.03 -27.34 39.14
N PRO A 595 -24.71 -26.05 38.94
CA PRO A 595 -25.62 -24.94 38.63
C PRO A 595 -26.18 -25.04 37.20
N PRO A 596 -27.40 -24.50 36.96
CA PRO A 596 -28.08 -24.60 35.69
C PRO A 596 -27.33 -23.86 34.58
N GLN A 597 -27.47 -24.38 33.35
CA GLN A 597 -27.06 -23.67 32.15
C GLN A 597 -27.99 -22.47 31.91
N ILE A 598 -27.43 -21.37 31.40
CA ILE A 598 -28.16 -20.12 31.20
C ILE A 598 -28.45 -19.98 29.71
N GLN A 599 -29.72 -19.80 29.36
CA GLN A 599 -30.18 -19.47 28.03
C GLN A 599 -30.38 -17.97 27.91
N MET A 600 -29.82 -17.35 26.87
CA MET A 600 -29.92 -15.91 26.61
C MET A 600 -30.25 -15.65 25.14
N SER A 601 -30.95 -14.55 24.87
CA SER A 601 -31.18 -14.09 23.50
C SER A 601 -29.85 -13.79 22.80
N ILE A 602 -29.82 -13.80 21.46
CA ILE A 602 -28.61 -13.47 20.71
C ILE A 602 -28.11 -12.07 21.07
N ASP A 603 -29.01 -11.08 21.16
CA ASP A 603 -28.65 -9.69 21.49
C ASP A 603 -28.05 -9.58 22.90
N GLU A 604 -28.63 -10.30 23.87
CA GLU A 604 -28.12 -10.35 25.23
C GLU A 604 -26.74 -11.04 25.32
N GLY A 605 -26.55 -12.14 24.60
CA GLY A 605 -25.28 -12.84 24.53
C GLY A 605 -24.19 -12.01 23.85
N PHE A 606 -24.51 -11.31 22.76
CA PHE A 606 -23.59 -10.38 22.12
C PHE A 606 -23.21 -9.23 23.05
N ARG A 607 -24.18 -8.66 23.78
CA ARG A 607 -23.91 -7.61 24.77
C ARG A 607 -22.95 -8.11 25.86
N LEU A 608 -23.17 -9.30 26.40
CA LEU A 608 -22.29 -9.89 27.42
C LEU A 608 -20.88 -10.18 26.89
N ILE A 609 -20.78 -10.77 25.69
CA ILE A 609 -19.51 -11.02 25.02
C ILE A 609 -18.75 -9.71 24.81
N ASN A 610 -19.40 -8.68 24.30
CA ASN A 610 -18.77 -7.38 24.05
C ASN A 610 -18.31 -6.72 25.36
N GLN A 611 -19.15 -6.71 26.39
CA GLN A 611 -18.75 -6.20 27.72
C GLN A 611 -17.57 -6.95 28.31
N TYR A 612 -17.51 -8.28 28.13
CA TYR A 612 -16.41 -9.09 28.61
C TYR A 612 -15.11 -8.81 27.83
N ILE A 613 -15.20 -8.68 26.50
CA ILE A 613 -14.08 -8.26 25.63
C ILE A 613 -13.59 -6.86 26.00
N ASP A 614 -14.49 -5.90 26.24
CA ASP A 614 -14.14 -4.52 26.61
C ASP A 614 -13.41 -4.48 27.95
N ARG A 615 -13.92 -5.19 28.97
CA ARG A 615 -13.23 -5.33 30.27
C ARG A 615 -11.89 -6.04 30.13
N TYR A 616 -11.82 -7.06 29.29
CA TYR A 616 -10.58 -7.79 29.01
C TYR A 616 -9.52 -6.87 28.41
N ASN A 617 -9.92 -6.04 27.44
CA ASN A 617 -9.05 -5.06 26.77
C ASN A 617 -8.60 -3.90 27.69
N MET A 618 -9.32 -3.62 28.78
CA MET A 618 -8.95 -2.58 29.77
C MET A 618 -7.79 -2.99 30.69
N THR A 619 -7.40 -4.26 30.72
CA THR A 619 -6.30 -4.76 31.56
C THR A 619 -5.05 -5.04 30.74
N ALA A 620 -3.90 -4.45 31.12
CA ALA A 620 -2.61 -4.76 30.50
C ALA A 620 -2.21 -6.21 30.82
N ARG A 621 -2.02 -7.05 29.79
CA ARG A 621 -1.70 -8.48 29.94
C ARG A 621 -0.63 -8.94 28.94
N LEU A 622 0.02 -10.07 29.27
CA LEU A 622 1.14 -10.69 28.56
C LEU A 622 0.73 -11.98 27.81
N GLY A 623 1.45 -12.28 26.73
CA GLY A 623 1.74 -13.66 26.30
C GLY A 623 0.91 -14.22 25.14
N TYR A 624 1.55 -15.01 24.28
CA TYR A 624 0.97 -15.81 23.20
C TYR A 624 1.03 -17.29 23.61
N HIS A 625 -0.04 -18.05 23.39
CA HIS A 625 -0.06 -19.51 23.48
C HIS A 625 -0.26 -20.09 22.07
N ASN A 626 0.70 -20.88 21.59
CA ASN A 626 0.48 -21.80 20.47
C ASN A 626 0.73 -23.22 20.96
N VAL A 627 -0.31 -24.05 20.98
CA VAL A 627 -0.17 -25.51 21.20
C VAL A 627 -0.22 -26.27 19.88
N ASN A 628 -0.57 -25.61 18.77
CA ASN A 628 -0.60 -26.29 17.49
C ASN A 628 0.80 -26.21 16.88
N THR A 629 1.53 -27.31 16.97
CA THR A 629 2.67 -27.54 16.07
C THR A 629 2.18 -27.38 14.63
N HIS A 630 3.07 -27.00 13.71
CA HIS A 630 2.78 -26.93 12.27
C HIS A 630 2.15 -28.23 11.71
N GLU A 631 2.27 -29.33 12.45
CA GLU A 631 1.73 -30.65 12.18
C GLU A 631 0.26 -30.83 12.62
N MET A 632 -0.29 -29.95 13.47
CA MET A 632 -1.68 -30.00 13.96
C MET A 632 -2.62 -28.96 13.33
N SER A 633 -2.11 -28.02 12.52
CA SER A 633 -2.98 -27.30 11.58
C SER A 633 -3.40 -28.27 10.49
N ASN A 634 -4.69 -28.47 10.29
CA ASN A 634 -5.21 -29.26 9.17
C ASN A 634 -4.48 -28.85 7.89
N ILE A 635 -4.07 -29.82 7.06
CA ILE A 635 -3.42 -29.56 5.76
C ILE A 635 -4.36 -28.64 4.96
N GLY A 636 -4.04 -27.33 4.90
CA GLY A 636 -4.88 -26.30 4.27
C GLY A 636 -5.21 -25.08 5.16
N GLU A 637 -5.11 -25.17 6.49
CA GLU A 637 -5.39 -24.05 7.40
C GLU A 637 -4.11 -23.29 7.76
N LYS A 638 -4.08 -21.98 7.46
CA LYS A 638 -2.96 -21.10 7.85
C LYS A 638 -3.01 -20.84 9.37
N PRO A 639 -1.86 -20.83 10.07
CA PRO A 639 -1.76 -20.39 11.46
C PRO A 639 -2.51 -19.07 11.73
N ASP A 640 -3.13 -18.92 12.90
CA ASP A 640 -3.96 -17.74 13.23
C ASP A 640 -3.27 -16.40 13.03
N HIS A 641 -1.98 -16.30 13.37
CA HIS A 641 -1.21 -15.07 13.14
C HIS A 641 -1.06 -14.74 11.64
N LEU A 642 -1.05 -15.76 10.76
CA LEU A 642 -1.07 -15.60 9.29
C LEU A 642 -2.48 -15.36 8.73
N ASN A 643 -3.53 -15.41 9.55
CA ASN A 643 -4.89 -14.96 9.19
C ASN A 643 -5.16 -13.50 9.63
N ARG A 644 -4.29 -12.91 10.45
CA ARG A 644 -4.41 -11.50 10.88
C ARG A 644 -3.95 -10.52 9.79
N PRO A 645 -4.31 -9.22 9.88
CA PRO A 645 -3.85 -8.19 8.94
C PRO A 645 -2.32 -8.11 8.85
N VAL A 646 -1.80 -7.60 7.73
CA VAL A 646 -0.35 -7.45 7.48
C VAL A 646 0.33 -6.62 8.57
N SER A 647 -0.33 -5.57 9.06
CA SER A 647 0.15 -4.75 10.17
C SER A 647 0.38 -5.56 11.45
N PHE A 648 -0.55 -6.45 11.80
CA PHE A 648 -0.38 -7.35 12.94
C PHE A 648 0.81 -8.29 12.75
N ARG A 649 0.94 -8.90 11.57
CA ARG A 649 2.04 -9.82 11.25
C ARG A 649 3.40 -9.13 11.36
N PHE A 650 3.49 -7.89 10.88
CA PHE A 650 4.71 -7.10 10.96
C PHE A 650 5.08 -6.80 12.41
N ILE A 651 4.12 -6.33 13.21
CA ILE A 651 4.32 -6.06 14.64
C ILE A 651 4.70 -7.34 15.40
N HIS A 652 4.01 -8.44 15.13
CA HIS A 652 4.30 -9.75 15.69
C HIS A 652 5.74 -10.18 15.38
N PHE A 653 6.17 -9.99 14.14
CA PHE A 653 7.53 -10.28 13.69
C PHE A 653 8.59 -9.37 14.34
N LEU A 654 8.30 -8.08 14.54
CA LEU A 654 9.18 -7.15 15.26
C LEU A 654 9.46 -7.65 16.68
N THR A 655 8.40 -7.98 17.42
CA THR A 655 8.50 -8.46 18.81
C THR A 655 9.25 -9.78 18.88
N HIS A 656 8.94 -10.75 18.01
CA HIS A 656 9.60 -12.06 18.04
C HIS A 656 11.07 -12.00 17.63
N SER A 657 11.44 -11.12 16.69
CA SER A 657 12.85 -10.92 16.33
C SER A 657 13.67 -10.42 17.52
N LEU A 658 13.07 -9.54 18.33
CA LEU A 658 13.69 -9.03 19.53
C LEU A 658 13.78 -10.09 20.64
N LEU A 659 12.69 -10.82 20.90
CA LEU A 659 12.68 -11.90 21.89
C LEU A 659 13.68 -13.01 21.55
N LEU A 660 13.77 -13.38 20.26
CA LEU A 660 14.76 -14.32 19.76
C LEU A 660 16.19 -13.84 20.06
N PHE A 661 16.47 -12.56 19.81
CA PHE A 661 17.79 -11.99 20.13
C PHE A 661 18.08 -11.97 21.63
N LEU A 662 17.10 -11.60 22.46
CA LEU A 662 17.29 -11.59 23.92
C LEU A 662 17.51 -13.01 24.48
N HIS A 663 16.79 -14.01 23.96
CA HIS A 663 16.98 -15.42 24.30
C HIS A 663 18.34 -15.94 23.84
N ASP A 664 18.71 -15.74 22.56
CA ASP A 664 20.01 -16.15 22.00
C ASP A 664 21.21 -15.55 22.76
N ARG A 665 21.04 -14.35 23.32
CA ARG A 665 22.06 -13.64 24.10
C ARG A 665 21.98 -13.88 25.61
N ASN A 666 21.18 -14.84 26.05
CA ASN A 666 20.97 -15.24 27.45
C ASN A 666 20.46 -14.10 28.36
N TYR A 667 19.71 -13.14 27.79
CA TYR A 667 18.95 -12.17 28.58
C TYR A 667 17.57 -12.70 29.00
N LEU A 668 17.08 -13.72 28.30
CA LEU A 668 15.87 -14.48 28.64
C LEU A 668 16.22 -15.95 28.76
N THR A 669 15.65 -16.62 29.77
CA THR A 669 15.77 -18.07 29.95
C THR A 669 14.62 -18.82 29.30
N ASP A 670 14.76 -20.13 29.11
CA ASP A 670 13.65 -20.99 28.71
C ASP A 670 12.48 -20.91 29.69
N ASP A 671 12.74 -20.73 30.98
CA ASP A 671 11.69 -20.58 32.00
C ASP A 671 10.98 -19.23 31.91
N ASP A 672 11.69 -18.15 31.58
CA ASP A 672 11.05 -16.86 31.27
C ASP A 672 10.13 -17.01 30.04
N MET A 673 10.56 -17.80 29.05
CA MET A 673 9.77 -18.11 27.86
C MET A 673 8.63 -19.12 28.13
N LYS A 674 8.74 -20.01 29.12
CA LYS A 674 7.74 -21.06 29.42
C LYS A 674 6.74 -20.68 30.50
N GLN A 675 7.14 -19.99 31.56
CA GLN A 675 6.28 -19.66 32.70
C GLN A 675 5.37 -18.46 32.42
N ARG A 676 5.74 -17.60 31.46
CA ARG A 676 5.05 -16.32 31.20
C ARG A 676 4.41 -16.25 29.81
N PHE A 677 4.59 -17.28 28.98
CA PHE A 677 3.97 -17.45 27.65
C PHE A 677 3.30 -18.83 27.50
N LYS A 678 2.90 -19.47 28.61
CA LYS A 678 2.05 -20.68 28.62
C LYS A 678 0.60 -20.33 28.88
#